data_AF-A0A1T4PZH8-F1
#
_entry.id   AF-A0A1T4PZH8-F1
#
_cell.length_a   1.000
_cell.length_b   1.000
_cell.length_c   1.000
_cell.angle_alpha   90.00
_cell.angle_beta   90.00
_cell.angle_gamma   90.00
#
_symmetry.space_group_name_H-M   'P 1'
#
loop_
_entity.id
_entity.type
_entity.pdbx_description
1 polymer ?
#
loop_
_entity_poly.entity_id
_entity_poly.type
_entity_poly.pdbx_seq_one_letter_code
_entity_poly.pdbx_strand_id
1 'polypeptide(L)'
;MKKWLLHLLPATLFVTIVTNGNAYSQSSATATWALTANQQAVTTGNISATAQQLNGLVHYDYISGGERTIPTGGAWPAQTSADDTRNMLYTVAPATGSTLTVKEIAVSLSFNGSGAGRVKLSWSTDSLHFTDVTTDFALVSASTPTAYTFSGLNINVRNNGRLFFRISPWTTGVVTGKYLITKNVVIKGITTTAPVAAWPLTADQQGTATGNITVASQTLSGLSIGGYSNGQQLSPATGNWPAESAPAAGRYVQFAVAPTTGNAFTATGISVSLVFGATGGQARVSWSVNGTDYTDLDTTLTIGATANTYTLSTPDITAATGQMLYLRISPWSSTAATSALTISDVNVTGYTYIVPAVMWALTADPSPTVSGDVTATAQTLTGLKVNNYISGNGGQRLLPPDSIWPAATNPDNGRYIQYTVAPVTGNSLTIQQVTVPLSFNSSDYAHARIAWSTDGTSFTDFTANQALTAGATPVAYTFSNLNIDVPTGKTFYLRVYPWTTAAVSGKYLVTKNVMISGTTYPFRQIAFPGAEGAGRFAKGGRGGSVYYVTNLNNSGAGSLRDAVSQPNRTVMFKVSGTINLLSAVVITQDNITIAGQTAPGDGICLANYGMGIRANNVIIRYIRSRPGDIILNPNDTAKAVDAMYNNFGSPVTKPFSNIIVDHCSLSWSTDEAGSFYAISNFTLQWSMLSESLYKSKHVKETPHGYGGIWGGQQVSFHHNLLASHSNRNPRFSGSANTGQPELEYVDFRNNVIYNWAGSTYGGAGGHHNMVNNYYKPGPATTGSASCATANRRHRILMYTTFSVSLAGDTIPGGKFYVKGNYVPGYPCVEETTDTSSNNWTYGVHPDGQPGAEAALATARVNTPFPYAPVTTQTAQDAFTSVTAAVGAILPRRDTVDRRIIRETRTGTATFGDSSYQSGGMGIPSGIIDSQNTVGGWPTLQSTTYPDDTDNDGLPNWWEKMKGGDSTGITANSLDSDGFTMLEKYLNAIPSPDQQVTFTQASGIRTGGDTVRISFDIDWAKDVFAFGIYRSTDNVNFTKITTITANINQTHYLLDDPAAPAQTCYYKIGSTRIDGTGSTLYSQTITIGNALMMRQQAGKTLMQALSSAGISKNNGLTIYPNPVSDRLVVNHPAVKGRGAITLYTVDGQRVKTWIAANGTTETRIGTGELNNGTYVLVMDNGGISSGKVFIIFK
;
A
#
# COMPACT_ATOMS: atom_id res chain seq x y z
N MET A 1 -57.81 48.21 56.63
CA MET A 1 -57.50 49.64 56.35
C MET A 1 -56.31 49.65 55.39
N LYS A 2 -56.52 50.05 54.12
CA LYS A 2 -56.16 51.40 53.60
C LYS A 2 -54.66 51.70 53.80
N LYS A 3 -53.81 52.04 52.83
CA LYS A 3 -53.96 52.49 51.43
C LYS A 3 -52.53 52.71 50.86
N TRP A 4 -52.28 52.33 49.58
CA TRP A 4 -51.59 53.11 48.52
C TRP A 4 -50.03 53.04 48.51
N LEU A 5 -49.28 52.89 47.38
CA LEU A 5 -49.53 53.17 45.95
C LEU A 5 -48.52 52.47 44.99
N LEU A 6 -48.99 52.08 43.79
CA LEU A 6 -48.44 52.02 42.40
C LEU A 6 -46.90 52.01 42.15
N HIS A 7 -46.30 51.34 41.14
CA HIS A 7 -46.70 50.86 39.81
C HIS A 7 -45.74 49.75 39.28
N LEU A 8 -46.26 48.65 38.74
CA LEU A 8 -45.94 47.99 37.45
C LEU A 8 -46.46 46.53 37.45
N LEU A 9 -47.22 46.18 36.41
CA LEU A 9 -47.95 44.93 36.18
C LEU A 9 -47.03 43.71 35.99
N PRO A 10 -47.40 42.50 36.50
CA PRO A 10 -46.71 41.26 36.16
C PRO A 10 -47.36 40.59 34.93
N ALA A 11 -46.55 40.24 33.94
CA ALA A 11 -46.94 39.37 32.84
C ALA A 11 -46.97 37.90 33.30
N THR A 12 -47.98 37.21 32.80
CA THR A 12 -48.37 35.81 32.95
C THR A 12 -47.19 34.84 32.91
N LEU A 13 -47.12 33.96 33.91
CA LEU A 13 -46.17 32.85 34.02
C LEU A 13 -46.44 31.80 32.94
N PHE A 14 -45.73 31.86 31.81
CA PHE A 14 -45.58 30.72 30.91
C PHE A 14 -44.54 29.76 31.50
N VAL A 15 -44.95 28.52 31.71
CA VAL A 15 -44.01 27.40 31.90
C VAL A 15 -43.28 27.20 30.59
N THR A 16 -42.09 27.77 30.46
CA THR A 16 -41.19 27.48 29.35
C THR A 16 -40.54 26.13 29.61
N ILE A 17 -41.07 25.08 28.99
CA ILE A 17 -40.28 23.89 28.67
C ILE A 17 -39.19 24.38 27.71
N VAL A 18 -37.97 24.55 28.19
CA VAL A 18 -36.80 24.78 27.33
C VAL A 18 -36.52 23.45 26.62
N THR A 19 -37.18 23.22 25.49
CA THR A 19 -36.66 22.30 24.50
C THR A 19 -35.38 22.95 23.95
N ASN A 20 -34.22 22.33 24.18
CA ASN A 20 -33.00 22.60 23.44
C ASN A 20 -33.24 22.30 21.95
N GLY A 21 -33.80 23.27 21.25
CA GLY A 21 -34.03 23.22 19.81
C GLY A 21 -32.75 23.52 19.06
N ASN A 22 -31.88 22.53 18.91
CA ASN A 22 -31.09 22.44 17.67
C ASN A 22 -32.09 22.02 16.59
N ALA A 23 -32.74 22.97 15.93
CA ALA A 23 -33.71 22.69 14.89
C ALA A 23 -33.00 22.07 13.67
N TYR A 24 -32.98 20.74 13.63
CA TYR A 24 -32.61 19.93 12.48
C TYR A 24 -33.54 20.29 11.31
N SER A 25 -33.04 20.59 10.11
CA SER A 25 -33.90 20.49 8.90
C SER A 25 -33.95 19.04 8.38
N GLN A 26 -33.89 18.07 9.29
CA GLN A 26 -34.14 16.66 9.00
C GLN A 26 -35.64 16.45 8.95
N SER A 27 -36.16 16.08 7.79
CA SER A 27 -37.58 15.76 7.64
C SER A 27 -37.74 14.26 7.42
N SER A 28 -38.67 13.64 8.14
CA SER A 28 -39.07 12.26 7.85
C SER A 28 -39.64 12.18 6.42
N ALA A 29 -39.22 11.17 5.68
CA ALA A 29 -39.73 10.92 4.33
C ALA A 29 -40.18 9.46 4.20
N THR A 30 -41.33 9.23 3.56
CA THR A 30 -41.90 7.89 3.37
C THR A 30 -42.46 7.75 1.96
N ALA A 31 -42.10 6.67 1.25
CA ALA A 31 -42.75 6.26 0.01
C ALA A 31 -43.52 4.97 0.26
N THR A 32 -44.81 4.92 -0.08
CA THR A 32 -45.69 3.76 0.13
C THR A 32 -46.36 3.35 -1.16
N TRP A 33 -46.18 2.09 -1.56
CA TRP A 33 -46.97 1.42 -2.59
C TRP A 33 -47.97 0.49 -1.90
N ALA A 34 -49.25 0.90 -1.87
CA ALA A 34 -50.31 0.12 -1.24
C ALA A 34 -50.63 -1.17 -2.01
N LEU A 35 -50.52 -1.12 -3.34
CA LEU A 35 -50.71 -2.25 -4.26
C LEU A 35 -52.08 -2.96 -4.11
N THR A 36 -53.14 -2.20 -3.83
CA THR A 36 -54.51 -2.72 -3.70
C THR A 36 -55.46 -2.23 -4.80
N ALA A 37 -55.00 -1.30 -5.64
CA ALA A 37 -55.79 -0.72 -6.73
C ALA A 37 -54.95 -0.26 -7.92
N ASN A 38 -53.68 0.11 -7.69
CA ASN A 38 -52.73 0.49 -8.73
C ASN A 38 -51.27 0.35 -8.22
N GLN A 39 -50.32 0.59 -9.12
CA GLN A 39 -48.87 0.51 -8.89
C GLN A 39 -48.24 1.83 -8.45
N GLN A 40 -49.03 2.86 -8.14
CA GLN A 40 -48.53 4.20 -7.83
C GLN A 40 -48.04 4.28 -6.37
N ALA A 41 -47.01 5.09 -6.18
CA ALA A 41 -46.51 5.44 -4.85
C ALA A 41 -47.29 6.64 -4.28
N VAL A 42 -47.51 6.63 -2.97
CA VAL A 42 -47.86 7.83 -2.19
C VAL A 42 -46.62 8.22 -1.38
N THR A 43 -46.17 9.47 -1.52
CA THR A 43 -44.99 9.97 -0.80
C THR A 43 -45.35 11.02 0.26
N THR A 44 -44.58 11.07 1.33
CA THR A 44 -44.52 12.16 2.30
C THR A 44 -43.07 12.58 2.53
N GLY A 45 -42.83 13.85 2.89
CA GLY A 45 -41.49 14.43 3.00
C GLY A 45 -40.88 14.82 1.63
N ASN A 46 -39.62 15.27 1.64
CA ASN A 46 -38.93 15.78 0.44
C ASN A 46 -38.38 14.67 -0.46
N ILE A 47 -39.26 13.78 -0.91
CA ILE A 47 -38.93 12.68 -1.84
C ILE A 47 -39.99 12.58 -2.94
N SER A 48 -39.58 11.99 -4.07
CA SER A 48 -40.45 11.50 -5.13
C SER A 48 -40.27 10.00 -5.27
N ALA A 49 -41.29 9.31 -5.78
CA ALA A 49 -41.23 7.88 -6.06
C ALA A 49 -41.98 7.58 -7.35
N THR A 50 -41.50 6.61 -8.13
CA THR A 50 -42.16 6.20 -9.37
C THR A 50 -43.20 5.11 -9.12
N ALA A 51 -44.06 4.86 -10.10
CA ALA A 51 -44.83 3.63 -10.13
C ALA A 51 -43.90 2.41 -10.06
N GLN A 52 -44.38 1.32 -9.45
CA GLN A 52 -43.70 0.03 -9.46
C GLN A 52 -43.53 -0.44 -10.91
N GLN A 53 -42.37 -1.00 -11.21
CA GLN A 53 -42.05 -1.60 -12.51
C GLN A 53 -41.97 -3.12 -12.37
N LEU A 54 -42.59 -3.84 -13.30
CA LEU A 54 -42.55 -5.30 -13.34
C LEU A 54 -41.62 -5.75 -14.48
N ASN A 55 -40.54 -6.44 -14.13
CA ASN A 55 -39.59 -7.02 -15.07
C ASN A 55 -39.75 -8.54 -15.05
N GLY A 56 -39.95 -9.19 -16.20
CA GLY A 56 -40.18 -10.64 -16.28
C GLY A 56 -41.43 -11.14 -15.54
N LEU A 57 -42.28 -10.22 -15.07
CA LEU A 57 -43.54 -10.44 -14.37
C LEU A 57 -44.64 -9.64 -15.05
N VAL A 58 -45.86 -10.12 -14.95
CA VAL A 58 -47.08 -9.42 -15.36
C VAL A 58 -48.03 -9.28 -14.19
N HIS A 59 -48.71 -8.15 -14.14
CA HIS A 59 -49.83 -7.91 -13.25
C HIS A 59 -50.99 -8.83 -13.64
N TYR A 60 -51.60 -9.51 -12.67
CA TYR A 60 -52.77 -10.36 -12.91
C TYR A 60 -54.06 -9.62 -12.53
N ASP A 61 -54.20 -9.25 -11.25
CA ASP A 61 -55.26 -8.38 -10.75
C ASP A 61 -54.90 -7.82 -9.35
N TYR A 62 -55.80 -7.00 -8.79
CA TYR A 62 -55.76 -6.56 -7.40
C TYR A 62 -56.82 -7.30 -6.57
N ILE A 63 -56.43 -7.74 -5.39
CA ILE A 63 -57.32 -8.32 -4.37
C ILE A 63 -57.20 -7.54 -3.06
N SER A 64 -58.09 -7.79 -2.09
CA SER A 64 -57.98 -7.17 -0.74
C SER A 64 -56.63 -7.43 -0.05
N GLY A 65 -56.02 -8.58 -0.40
CA GLY A 65 -54.71 -9.01 0.04
C GLY A 65 -53.52 -8.33 -0.63
N GLY A 66 -53.70 -7.54 -1.70
CA GLY A 66 -52.61 -6.89 -2.44
C GLY A 66 -52.64 -7.18 -3.95
N GLU A 67 -51.51 -6.93 -4.61
CA GLU A 67 -51.33 -7.17 -6.04
C GLU A 67 -50.91 -8.61 -6.29
N ARG A 68 -51.55 -9.26 -7.25
CA ARG A 68 -51.13 -10.58 -7.73
C ARG A 68 -50.25 -10.42 -8.97
N THR A 69 -49.05 -11.00 -8.92
CA THR A 69 -48.12 -11.06 -10.04
C THR A 69 -47.73 -12.49 -10.39
N ILE A 70 -47.41 -12.72 -11.66
CA ILE A 70 -47.02 -14.02 -12.22
C ILE A 70 -46.00 -13.80 -13.36
N PRO A 71 -45.12 -14.77 -13.69
CA PRO A 71 -44.24 -14.66 -14.84
C PRO A 71 -45.02 -14.51 -16.15
N THR A 72 -44.43 -13.85 -17.14
CA THR A 72 -45.05 -13.61 -18.46
C THR A 72 -45.50 -14.90 -19.17
N GLY A 73 -44.87 -16.04 -18.86
CA GLY A 73 -45.25 -17.36 -19.37
C GLY A 73 -46.31 -18.12 -18.55
N GLY A 74 -46.87 -17.53 -17.49
CA GLY A 74 -47.93 -18.14 -16.65
C GLY A 74 -47.48 -19.28 -15.73
N ALA A 75 -46.19 -19.63 -15.74
CA ALA A 75 -45.60 -20.65 -14.88
C ALA A 75 -44.29 -20.14 -14.25
N TRP A 76 -44.11 -20.47 -12.99
CA TRP A 76 -42.88 -20.24 -12.24
C TRP A 76 -41.90 -21.38 -12.50
N PRO A 77 -40.67 -21.11 -12.96
CA PRO A 77 -39.67 -22.14 -13.19
C PRO A 77 -39.07 -22.66 -11.88
N ALA A 78 -38.57 -23.90 -11.89
CA ALA A 78 -37.74 -24.40 -10.80
C ALA A 78 -36.36 -23.72 -10.86
N GLN A 79 -35.89 -23.15 -9.76
CA GLN A 79 -34.62 -22.45 -9.67
C GLN A 79 -33.91 -22.80 -8.36
N THR A 80 -32.61 -22.54 -8.31
CA THR A 80 -31.78 -22.66 -7.11
C THR A 80 -31.46 -21.30 -6.48
N SER A 81 -31.76 -20.20 -7.19
CA SER A 81 -31.57 -18.83 -6.75
C SER A 81 -32.53 -17.88 -7.50
N ALA A 82 -32.59 -16.63 -7.05
CA ALA A 82 -33.38 -15.59 -7.70
C ALA A 82 -32.81 -15.24 -9.10
N ASP A 83 -33.70 -14.94 -10.03
CA ASP A 83 -33.38 -14.47 -11.38
C ASP A 83 -33.58 -12.96 -11.46
N ASP A 84 -32.49 -12.23 -11.67
CA ASP A 84 -32.49 -10.76 -11.66
C ASP A 84 -33.26 -10.15 -12.84
N THR A 85 -33.62 -10.93 -13.87
CA THR A 85 -34.51 -10.49 -14.95
C THR A 85 -36.00 -10.55 -14.56
N ARG A 86 -36.33 -11.24 -13.45
CA ARG A 86 -37.69 -11.37 -12.91
C ARG A 86 -37.82 -10.69 -11.56
N ASN A 87 -38.23 -9.42 -11.55
CA ASN A 87 -38.33 -8.61 -10.33
C ASN A 87 -39.44 -7.56 -10.37
N MET A 88 -39.86 -7.11 -9.19
CA MET A 88 -40.58 -5.85 -8.99
C MET A 88 -39.58 -4.78 -8.55
N LEU A 89 -39.53 -3.66 -9.26
CA LEU A 89 -38.63 -2.55 -9.00
C LEU A 89 -39.41 -1.32 -8.49
N TYR A 90 -38.95 -0.78 -7.36
CA TYR A 90 -39.49 0.41 -6.71
C TYR A 90 -38.39 1.48 -6.68
N THR A 91 -38.70 2.70 -7.10
CA THR A 91 -37.70 3.78 -7.18
C THR A 91 -38.11 4.96 -6.30
N VAL A 92 -37.18 5.45 -5.48
CA VAL A 92 -37.35 6.66 -4.65
C VAL A 92 -36.20 7.62 -4.94
N ALA A 93 -36.47 8.92 -5.04
CA ALA A 93 -35.45 9.95 -5.19
C ALA A 93 -35.69 11.09 -4.18
N PRO A 94 -34.67 11.63 -3.50
CA PRO A 94 -34.82 12.89 -2.78
C PRO A 94 -35.21 14.02 -3.74
N ALA A 95 -35.93 15.02 -3.23
CA ALA A 95 -36.17 16.25 -3.97
C ALA A 95 -34.84 16.94 -4.31
N THR A 96 -34.80 17.66 -5.43
CA THR A 96 -33.63 18.43 -5.85
C THR A 96 -33.14 19.33 -4.71
N GLY A 97 -31.84 19.26 -4.40
CA GLY A 97 -31.25 19.98 -3.28
C GLY A 97 -31.39 19.29 -1.93
N SER A 98 -31.81 18.01 -1.89
CA SER A 98 -31.84 17.19 -0.67
C SER A 98 -31.09 15.88 -0.85
N THR A 99 -30.61 15.29 0.24
CA THR A 99 -30.20 13.88 0.28
C THR A 99 -31.24 13.08 1.06
N LEU A 100 -31.28 11.75 0.90
CA LEU A 100 -32.17 10.86 1.64
C LEU A 100 -31.35 9.74 2.28
N THR A 101 -31.40 9.62 3.60
CA THR A 101 -30.91 8.43 4.31
C THR A 101 -32.08 7.51 4.61
N VAL A 102 -32.20 6.39 3.91
CA VAL A 102 -33.22 5.38 4.16
C VAL A 102 -32.87 4.60 5.43
N LYS A 103 -33.80 4.60 6.37
CA LYS A 103 -33.66 3.98 7.69
C LYS A 103 -34.37 2.63 7.77
N GLU A 104 -35.43 2.47 6.99
CA GLU A 104 -36.27 1.29 7.03
C GLU A 104 -36.88 0.98 5.67
N ILE A 105 -36.94 -0.31 5.32
CA ILE A 105 -37.74 -0.84 4.22
C ILE A 105 -38.69 -1.88 4.81
N ALA A 106 -39.98 -1.77 4.50
CA ALA A 106 -41.00 -2.75 4.88
C ALA A 106 -41.74 -3.25 3.64
N VAL A 107 -42.13 -4.51 3.65
CA VAL A 107 -42.84 -5.17 2.53
C VAL A 107 -43.74 -6.26 3.09
N SER A 108 -44.94 -6.44 2.52
CA SER A 108 -45.76 -7.62 2.84
C SER A 108 -45.81 -8.58 1.64
N LEU A 109 -45.44 -9.84 1.86
CA LEU A 109 -45.33 -10.87 0.82
C LEU A 109 -45.98 -12.20 1.22
N SER A 110 -46.61 -12.88 0.26
CA SER A 110 -46.94 -14.31 0.32
C SER A 110 -46.93 -14.93 -1.06
N PHE A 111 -46.86 -16.26 -1.13
CA PHE A 111 -46.96 -17.00 -2.39
C PHE A 111 -48.22 -17.86 -2.39
N ASN A 112 -49.27 -17.44 -3.08
CA ASN A 112 -50.58 -18.06 -2.96
C ASN A 112 -50.61 -19.46 -3.59
N GLY A 113 -50.83 -20.49 -2.77
CA GLY A 113 -51.15 -21.85 -3.20
C GLY A 113 -49.94 -22.73 -3.52
N SER A 114 -48.74 -22.38 -3.03
CA SER A 114 -47.56 -23.25 -3.04
C SER A 114 -46.55 -22.83 -1.96
N GLY A 115 -45.94 -23.79 -1.26
CA GLY A 115 -44.83 -23.56 -0.33
C GLY A 115 -43.45 -23.44 -0.99
N ALA A 116 -43.37 -23.51 -2.32
CA ALA A 116 -42.11 -23.43 -3.06
C ALA A 116 -41.58 -21.99 -3.24
N GLY A 117 -42.39 -20.97 -2.92
CA GLY A 117 -42.05 -19.57 -3.12
C GLY A 117 -40.92 -19.09 -2.23
N ARG A 118 -39.95 -18.41 -2.84
CA ARG A 118 -38.80 -17.78 -2.20
C ARG A 118 -38.67 -16.35 -2.70
N VAL A 119 -38.01 -15.49 -1.93
CA VAL A 119 -37.77 -14.11 -2.34
C VAL A 119 -36.38 -13.64 -1.95
N LYS A 120 -35.78 -12.85 -2.85
CA LYS A 120 -34.59 -12.04 -2.59
C LYS A 120 -34.98 -10.57 -2.61
N LEU A 121 -34.58 -9.83 -1.57
CA LEU A 121 -34.82 -8.39 -1.44
C LEU A 121 -33.49 -7.67 -1.55
N SER A 122 -33.37 -6.71 -2.46
CA SER A 122 -32.11 -6.01 -2.68
C SER A 122 -32.31 -4.55 -3.05
N TRP A 123 -31.29 -3.72 -2.87
CA TRP A 123 -31.33 -2.30 -3.18
C TRP A 123 -30.07 -1.83 -3.91
N SER A 124 -30.16 -0.74 -4.65
CA SER A 124 -29.05 -0.10 -5.36
C SER A 124 -29.23 1.41 -5.39
N THR A 125 -28.14 2.18 -5.48
CA THR A 125 -28.18 3.62 -5.76
C THR A 125 -27.69 4.00 -7.16
N ASP A 126 -27.20 3.03 -7.92
CA ASP A 126 -26.65 3.22 -9.28
C ASP A 126 -27.40 2.41 -10.35
N SER A 127 -28.44 1.65 -9.96
CA SER A 127 -29.25 0.73 -10.78
C SER A 127 -28.52 -0.49 -11.33
N LEU A 128 -27.22 -0.64 -11.06
CA LEU A 128 -26.37 -1.70 -11.61
C LEU A 128 -25.97 -2.71 -10.55
N HIS A 129 -25.52 -2.23 -9.38
CA HIS A 129 -25.03 -3.08 -8.30
C HIS A 129 -26.05 -3.12 -7.18
N PHE A 130 -26.68 -4.30 -6.98
CA PHE A 130 -27.69 -4.51 -5.95
C PHE A 130 -27.09 -5.20 -4.72
N THR A 131 -27.32 -4.60 -3.56
CA THR A 131 -26.98 -5.11 -2.23
C THR A 131 -28.19 -5.74 -1.60
N ASP A 132 -28.04 -6.93 -1.04
CA ASP A 132 -29.15 -7.63 -0.39
C ASP A 132 -29.55 -6.92 0.91
N VAL A 133 -30.86 -6.73 1.10
CA VAL A 133 -31.43 -6.20 2.35
C VAL A 133 -31.34 -7.26 3.45
N THR A 134 -31.48 -8.52 3.07
CA THR A 134 -31.39 -9.70 3.93
C THR A 134 -31.07 -10.93 3.08
N THR A 135 -30.65 -12.02 3.71
CA THR A 135 -30.54 -13.33 3.06
C THR A 135 -31.90 -13.75 2.48
N ASP A 136 -31.89 -14.50 1.40
CA ASP A 136 -33.12 -15.00 0.78
C ASP A 136 -33.93 -15.88 1.75
N PHE A 137 -35.26 -15.82 1.64
CA PHE A 137 -36.13 -16.53 2.57
C PHE A 137 -37.39 -17.10 1.90
N ALA A 138 -37.99 -18.10 2.55
CA ALA A 138 -39.23 -18.74 2.11
C ALA A 138 -40.44 -17.83 2.35
N LEU A 139 -41.35 -17.82 1.39
CA LEU A 139 -42.65 -17.15 1.52
C LEU A 139 -43.69 -18.10 2.09
N VAL A 140 -44.59 -17.56 2.90
CA VAL A 140 -45.75 -18.30 3.41
C VAL A 140 -46.74 -18.55 2.27
N SER A 141 -47.25 -19.78 2.19
CA SER A 141 -48.31 -20.13 1.24
C SER A 141 -49.67 -19.65 1.73
N ALA A 142 -50.04 -18.40 1.41
CA ALA A 142 -51.28 -17.80 1.88
C ALA A 142 -51.86 -16.77 0.89
N SER A 143 -53.17 -16.56 0.94
CA SER A 143 -53.87 -15.49 0.23
C SER A 143 -53.70 -14.10 0.87
N THR A 144 -53.18 -14.06 2.10
CA THR A 144 -52.90 -12.83 2.85
C THR A 144 -51.39 -12.73 3.10
N PRO A 145 -50.72 -11.66 2.63
CA PRO A 145 -49.28 -11.51 2.76
C PRO A 145 -48.82 -11.22 4.20
N THR A 146 -47.65 -11.75 4.56
CA THR A 146 -46.98 -11.50 5.85
C THR A 146 -46.09 -10.26 5.75
N ALA A 147 -46.11 -9.39 6.77
CA ALA A 147 -45.28 -8.19 6.81
C ALA A 147 -43.84 -8.49 7.27
N TYR A 148 -42.87 -7.91 6.58
CA TYR A 148 -41.44 -7.96 6.87
C TYR A 148 -40.90 -6.53 6.96
N THR A 149 -40.17 -6.22 8.03
CA THR A 149 -39.60 -4.88 8.26
C THR A 149 -38.11 -5.00 8.50
N PHE A 150 -37.33 -4.20 7.78
CA PHE A 150 -35.88 -4.14 7.84
C PHE A 150 -35.47 -2.74 8.23
N SER A 151 -35.06 -2.55 9.49
CA SER A 151 -34.66 -1.25 10.04
C SER A 151 -33.13 -1.17 10.20
N GLY A 152 -32.59 0.03 10.40
CA GLY A 152 -31.15 0.24 10.60
C GLY A 152 -30.31 0.25 9.32
N LEU A 153 -30.96 0.37 8.15
CA LEU A 153 -30.30 0.21 6.84
C LEU A 153 -29.32 1.34 6.49
N ASN A 154 -29.56 2.57 6.96
CA ASN A 154 -28.73 3.77 6.72
C ASN A 154 -28.28 3.98 5.26
N ILE A 155 -29.14 3.68 4.28
CA ILE A 155 -28.79 3.78 2.86
C ILE A 155 -28.83 5.25 2.42
N ASN A 156 -27.70 5.79 2.01
CA ASN A 156 -27.57 7.20 1.61
C ASN A 156 -27.80 7.38 0.09
N VAL A 157 -28.87 8.08 -0.25
CA VAL A 157 -29.19 8.54 -1.60
C VAL A 157 -28.79 10.00 -1.71
N ARG A 158 -27.81 10.27 -2.57
CA ARG A 158 -27.28 11.64 -2.79
C ARG A 158 -28.32 12.54 -3.46
N ASN A 159 -28.05 13.85 -3.42
CA ASN A 159 -28.79 14.82 -4.22
C ASN A 159 -28.80 14.40 -5.70
N ASN A 160 -29.97 14.50 -6.35
CA ASN A 160 -30.25 14.00 -7.70
C ASN A 160 -30.06 12.48 -7.91
N GLY A 161 -29.76 11.72 -6.85
CA GLY A 161 -29.64 10.26 -6.88
C GLY A 161 -31.00 9.56 -6.79
N ARG A 162 -30.99 8.23 -6.88
CA ARG A 162 -32.18 7.39 -6.71
C ARG A 162 -31.83 6.15 -5.88
N LEU A 163 -32.76 5.70 -5.05
CA LEU A 163 -32.78 4.35 -4.51
C LEU A 163 -33.62 3.48 -5.45
N PHE A 164 -33.07 2.35 -5.84
CA PHE A 164 -33.72 1.27 -6.56
C PHE A 164 -33.88 0.11 -5.58
N PHE A 165 -35.11 -0.28 -5.24
CA PHE A 165 -35.41 -1.43 -4.40
C PHE A 165 -36.06 -2.53 -5.22
N ARG A 166 -35.52 -3.74 -5.17
CA ARG A 166 -36.00 -4.92 -5.91
C ARG A 166 -36.56 -5.98 -4.99
N ILE A 167 -37.66 -6.58 -5.44
CA ILE A 167 -38.21 -7.83 -4.92
C ILE A 167 -38.10 -8.85 -6.05
N SER A 168 -37.21 -9.83 -5.89
CA SER A 168 -36.93 -10.86 -6.91
C SER A 168 -37.47 -12.23 -6.44
N PRO A 169 -38.70 -12.60 -6.84
CA PRO A 169 -39.32 -13.87 -6.49
C PRO A 169 -38.79 -15.04 -7.34
N TRP A 170 -38.69 -16.22 -6.73
CA TRP A 170 -38.36 -17.47 -7.41
C TRP A 170 -39.00 -18.67 -6.71
N THR A 171 -38.95 -19.84 -7.34
CA THR A 171 -39.53 -21.08 -6.79
C THR A 171 -38.56 -22.23 -6.83
N THR A 172 -38.54 -23.07 -5.79
CA THR A 172 -37.69 -24.27 -5.73
C THR A 172 -38.16 -25.42 -6.63
N GLY A 173 -39.34 -25.29 -7.24
CA GLY A 173 -39.93 -26.26 -8.15
C GLY A 173 -40.80 -25.55 -9.19
N VAL A 174 -41.23 -26.27 -10.24
CA VAL A 174 -42.12 -25.71 -11.26
C VAL A 174 -43.52 -25.52 -10.67
N VAL A 175 -44.07 -24.32 -10.75
CA VAL A 175 -45.41 -24.00 -10.23
C VAL A 175 -46.24 -23.26 -11.28
N THR A 176 -47.38 -23.84 -11.68
CA THR A 176 -48.26 -23.26 -12.70
C THR A 176 -49.53 -22.65 -12.09
N GLY A 177 -49.96 -21.48 -12.58
CA GLY A 177 -51.23 -20.86 -12.20
C GLY A 177 -51.32 -20.38 -10.75
N LYS A 178 -50.17 -20.10 -10.12
CA LYS A 178 -50.06 -19.54 -8.77
C LYS A 178 -49.44 -18.15 -8.81
N TYR A 179 -49.65 -17.37 -7.76
CA TYR A 179 -49.35 -15.94 -7.76
C TYR A 179 -48.49 -15.56 -6.57
N LEU A 180 -47.55 -14.64 -6.80
CA LEU A 180 -46.97 -13.87 -5.72
C LEU A 180 -47.95 -12.76 -5.35
N ILE A 181 -48.20 -12.58 -4.06
CA ILE A 181 -49.02 -11.49 -3.53
C ILE A 181 -48.08 -10.49 -2.84
N THR A 182 -48.10 -9.25 -3.30
CA THR A 182 -47.32 -8.14 -2.72
C THR A 182 -48.27 -7.05 -2.22
N LYS A 183 -48.04 -6.57 -0.99
CA LYS A 183 -48.82 -5.47 -0.39
C LYS A 183 -47.91 -4.56 0.44
N ASN A 184 -48.24 -3.27 0.50
CA ASN A 184 -47.59 -2.29 1.37
C ASN A 184 -46.06 -2.33 1.30
N VAL A 185 -45.50 -1.99 0.15
CA VAL A 185 -44.06 -1.72 0.06
C VAL A 185 -43.85 -0.31 0.59
N VAL A 186 -43.05 -0.16 1.65
CA VAL A 186 -42.83 1.10 2.34
C VAL A 186 -41.34 1.34 2.49
N ILE A 187 -40.86 2.50 2.04
CA ILE A 187 -39.47 2.94 2.23
C ILE A 187 -39.51 4.19 3.09
N LYS A 188 -38.87 4.15 4.26
CA LYS A 188 -38.80 5.28 5.20
C LYS A 188 -37.36 5.77 5.34
N GLY A 189 -37.20 7.08 5.41
CA GLY A 189 -35.91 7.70 5.64
C GLY A 189 -36.00 9.10 6.20
N ILE A 190 -34.85 9.75 6.22
CA ILE A 190 -34.69 11.13 6.64
C ILE A 190 -34.10 11.89 5.46
N THR A 191 -34.74 12.99 5.06
CA THR A 191 -34.17 13.91 4.09
C THR A 191 -33.42 15.03 4.80
N THR A 192 -32.22 15.34 4.31
CA THR A 192 -31.44 16.51 4.73
C THR A 192 -31.30 17.47 3.54
N THR A 193 -31.55 18.74 3.78
CA THR A 193 -31.34 19.80 2.79
C THR A 193 -29.84 19.98 2.55
N ALA A 194 -29.42 20.00 1.28
CA ALA A 194 -28.04 20.25 0.91
C ALA A 194 -27.62 21.66 1.36
N PRO A 195 -26.42 21.81 1.96
CA PRO A 195 -25.95 23.12 2.39
C PRO A 195 -25.66 24.05 1.21
N VAL A 196 -26.30 25.21 1.22
CA VAL A 196 -26.06 26.32 0.28
C VAL A 196 -25.90 27.60 1.07
N ALA A 197 -24.76 28.25 0.90
CA ALA A 197 -24.50 29.62 1.33
C ALA A 197 -24.62 30.53 0.11
N ALA A 198 -25.48 31.55 0.18
CA ALA A 198 -25.77 32.44 -0.93
C ALA A 198 -25.74 33.91 -0.50
N TRP A 199 -25.04 34.75 -1.25
CA TRP A 199 -25.07 36.20 -1.13
C TRP A 199 -25.61 36.79 -2.44
N PRO A 200 -26.90 37.19 -2.48
CA PRO A 200 -27.50 37.78 -3.69
C PRO A 200 -26.86 39.12 -4.06
N LEU A 201 -26.51 39.93 -3.05
CA LEU A 201 -25.87 41.25 -3.18
C LEU A 201 -26.66 42.23 -4.07
N THR A 202 -27.99 42.21 -3.98
CA THR A 202 -28.89 43.12 -4.75
C THR A 202 -29.52 44.23 -3.90
N ALA A 203 -29.34 44.20 -2.58
CA ALA A 203 -29.88 45.21 -1.66
C ALA A 203 -28.98 45.47 -0.44
N ASP A 204 -28.27 44.45 0.03
CA ASP A 204 -27.36 44.52 1.17
C ASP A 204 -26.21 43.50 1.06
N GLN A 205 -25.43 43.36 2.13
CA GLN A 205 -24.28 42.45 2.25
C GLN A 205 -24.63 41.11 2.90
N GLN A 206 -25.92 40.85 3.17
CA GLN A 206 -26.34 39.69 3.96
C GLN A 206 -26.24 38.41 3.15
N GLY A 207 -25.76 37.36 3.81
CA GLY A 207 -25.79 36.00 3.30
C GLY A 207 -27.02 35.26 3.79
N THR A 208 -27.48 34.31 3.01
CA THR A 208 -28.48 33.31 3.40
C THR A 208 -27.86 31.93 3.39
N ALA A 209 -28.28 31.08 4.34
CA ALA A 209 -27.81 29.71 4.44
C ALA A 209 -28.99 28.74 4.46
N THR A 210 -28.82 27.61 3.80
CA THR A 210 -29.67 26.42 3.96
C THR A 210 -28.78 25.24 4.35
N GLY A 211 -29.35 24.19 4.96
CA GLY A 211 -28.60 23.03 5.47
C GLY A 211 -27.84 23.31 6.77
N ASN A 212 -26.90 22.43 7.14
CA ASN A 212 -26.16 22.51 8.43
C ASN A 212 -24.93 23.44 8.35
N ILE A 213 -25.13 24.64 7.82
CA ILE A 213 -24.11 25.70 7.75
C ILE A 213 -24.68 27.03 8.23
N THR A 214 -23.80 27.92 8.66
CA THR A 214 -24.08 29.33 8.93
C THR A 214 -23.22 30.21 8.02
N VAL A 215 -23.68 31.42 7.76
CA VAL A 215 -22.95 32.40 6.95
C VAL A 215 -22.87 33.73 7.66
N ALA A 216 -21.78 34.46 7.44
CA ALA A 216 -21.64 35.85 7.88
C ALA A 216 -22.03 36.83 6.76
N SER A 217 -22.35 38.08 7.13
CA SER A 217 -22.40 39.17 6.16
C SER A 217 -21.04 39.33 5.48
N GLN A 218 -21.05 39.71 4.21
CA GLN A 218 -19.84 39.98 3.45
C GLN A 218 -19.01 41.09 4.11
N THR A 219 -17.68 40.95 4.07
CA THR A 219 -16.73 42.00 4.52
C THR A 219 -15.90 42.53 3.36
N LEU A 220 -15.53 43.81 3.43
CA LEU A 220 -14.76 44.51 2.40
C LEU A 220 -13.45 45.02 2.99
N SER A 221 -12.37 44.92 2.23
CA SER A 221 -11.08 45.54 2.54
C SER A 221 -10.60 46.30 1.31
N GLY A 222 -10.22 47.57 1.47
CA GLY A 222 -9.73 48.42 0.38
C GLY A 222 -10.75 48.75 -0.73
N LEU A 223 -12.04 48.45 -0.51
CA LEU A 223 -13.14 48.67 -1.45
C LEU A 223 -14.28 49.47 -0.78
N SER A 224 -15.03 50.24 -1.57
CA SER A 224 -16.23 50.96 -1.18
C SER A 224 -17.43 50.54 -2.02
N ILE A 225 -18.63 50.60 -1.44
CA ILE A 225 -19.90 50.29 -2.12
C ILE A 225 -20.47 51.57 -2.72
N GLY A 226 -20.69 51.58 -4.04
CA GLY A 226 -21.33 52.69 -4.76
C GLY A 226 -22.86 52.54 -4.92
N GLY A 227 -23.39 51.33 -4.76
CA GLY A 227 -24.82 51.02 -4.93
C GLY A 227 -25.07 49.53 -5.17
N TYR A 228 -26.32 49.17 -5.46
CA TYR A 228 -26.77 47.77 -5.67
C TYR A 228 -27.51 47.56 -7.01
N SER A 229 -27.39 48.50 -7.95
CA SER A 229 -28.09 48.41 -9.25
C SER A 229 -27.52 47.26 -10.08
N ASN A 230 -28.34 46.22 -10.31
CA ASN A 230 -27.98 44.95 -10.97
C ASN A 230 -26.85 44.15 -10.26
N GLY A 231 -26.72 44.32 -8.93
CA GLY A 231 -25.67 43.73 -8.11
C GLY A 231 -24.90 44.80 -7.34
N GLN A 232 -24.05 44.39 -6.39
CA GLN A 232 -23.27 45.30 -5.56
C GLN A 232 -22.13 45.90 -6.37
N GLN A 233 -22.12 47.24 -6.45
CA GLN A 233 -21.13 48.00 -7.20
C GLN A 233 -19.96 48.36 -6.28
N LEU A 234 -18.77 47.87 -6.61
CA LEU A 234 -17.54 48.01 -5.86
C LEU A 234 -16.52 48.88 -6.62
N SER A 235 -15.90 49.81 -5.91
CA SER A 235 -14.77 50.61 -6.39
C SER A 235 -13.65 50.60 -5.35
N PRO A 236 -12.38 50.88 -5.71
CA PRO A 236 -11.32 51.10 -4.74
C PRO A 236 -11.70 52.20 -3.76
N ALA A 237 -11.33 52.03 -2.48
CA ALA A 237 -11.54 53.08 -1.48
C ALA A 237 -10.81 54.40 -1.83
N THR A 238 -9.80 54.32 -2.69
CA THR A 238 -9.04 55.47 -3.23
C THR A 238 -9.72 56.18 -4.41
N GLY A 239 -10.91 55.73 -4.84
CA GLY A 239 -11.64 56.28 -5.98
C GLY A 239 -11.55 55.38 -7.21
N ASN A 240 -10.83 55.80 -8.24
CA ASN A 240 -10.76 55.09 -9.53
C ASN A 240 -9.87 53.84 -9.45
N TRP A 241 -10.13 52.87 -10.34
CA TRP A 241 -9.25 51.71 -10.54
C TRP A 241 -7.93 52.15 -11.15
N PRO A 242 -6.78 51.89 -10.50
CA PRO A 242 -5.48 52.07 -11.14
C PRO A 242 -5.23 50.98 -12.18
N ALA A 243 -4.32 51.22 -13.12
CA ALA A 243 -3.81 50.19 -14.02
C ALA A 243 -2.81 49.31 -13.24
N GLU A 244 -3.14 48.05 -13.04
CA GLU A 244 -2.37 47.11 -12.22
C GLU A 244 -2.28 45.74 -12.92
N SER A 245 -1.16 45.04 -12.76
CA SER A 245 -1.00 43.67 -13.28
C SER A 245 -1.49 42.59 -12.33
N ALA A 246 -1.80 42.94 -11.08
CA ALA A 246 -2.24 42.05 -10.02
C ALA A 246 -3.05 42.83 -8.96
N PRO A 247 -3.88 42.17 -8.15
CA PRO A 247 -4.64 42.85 -7.11
C PRO A 247 -3.77 43.29 -5.93
N ALA A 248 -4.04 44.48 -5.41
CA ALA A 248 -3.43 44.97 -4.19
C ALA A 248 -3.73 44.05 -3.00
N ALA A 249 -2.73 43.71 -2.19
CA ALA A 249 -2.84 42.72 -1.11
C ALA A 249 -3.95 43.01 -0.08
N GLY A 250 -4.32 44.29 0.10
CA GLY A 250 -5.40 44.73 0.99
C GLY A 250 -6.75 44.95 0.30
N ARG A 251 -6.90 44.66 -0.99
CA ARG A 251 -8.13 44.95 -1.76
C ARG A 251 -8.87 43.66 -2.11
N TYR A 252 -9.93 43.38 -1.36
CA TYR A 252 -10.74 42.18 -1.56
C TYR A 252 -12.12 42.33 -0.94
N VAL A 253 -13.02 41.47 -1.39
CA VAL A 253 -14.30 41.20 -0.76
C VAL A 253 -14.32 39.77 -0.24
N GLN A 254 -14.81 39.55 0.97
CA GLN A 254 -14.72 38.26 1.67
C GLN A 254 -16.10 37.77 2.12
N PHE A 255 -16.32 36.49 1.94
CA PHE A 255 -17.50 35.74 2.36
C PHE A 255 -17.06 34.64 3.32
N ALA A 256 -17.90 34.28 4.29
CA ALA A 256 -17.57 33.25 5.27
C ALA A 256 -18.73 32.28 5.50
N VAL A 257 -18.41 30.99 5.46
CA VAL A 257 -19.32 29.87 5.71
C VAL A 257 -18.76 29.04 6.86
N ALA A 258 -19.56 28.74 7.87
CA ALA A 258 -19.19 27.83 8.96
C ALA A 258 -20.09 26.59 8.94
N PRO A 259 -19.57 25.37 9.15
CA PRO A 259 -20.42 24.27 9.55
C PRO A 259 -21.04 24.56 10.93
N THR A 260 -22.28 24.12 11.16
CA THR A 260 -22.86 24.16 12.50
C THR A 260 -22.10 23.23 13.46
N THR A 261 -22.09 23.54 14.76
CA THR A 261 -21.35 22.79 15.78
C THR A 261 -21.57 21.27 15.67
N GLY A 262 -20.49 20.49 15.65
CA GLY A 262 -20.51 19.02 15.51
C GLY A 262 -20.52 18.51 14.07
N ASN A 263 -20.58 19.41 13.07
CA ASN A 263 -20.52 19.06 11.65
C ASN A 263 -19.21 19.53 11.02
N ALA A 264 -18.85 18.91 9.90
CA ALA A 264 -17.94 19.46 8.92
C ALA A 264 -18.73 19.83 7.65
N PHE A 265 -18.22 20.79 6.89
CA PHE A 265 -18.81 21.22 5.61
C PHE A 265 -17.76 21.07 4.52
N THR A 266 -18.09 20.29 3.49
CA THR A 266 -17.28 20.18 2.28
C THR A 266 -17.97 20.94 1.15
N ALA A 267 -17.33 22.03 0.69
CA ALA A 267 -17.77 22.80 -0.45
C ALA A 267 -17.37 22.08 -1.75
N THR A 268 -18.36 21.77 -2.58
CA THR A 268 -18.22 21.04 -3.85
C THR A 268 -18.57 21.90 -5.07
N GLY A 269 -19.01 23.14 -4.85
CA GLY A 269 -19.29 24.08 -5.93
C GLY A 269 -19.28 25.50 -5.43
N ILE A 270 -18.55 26.36 -6.12
CA ILE A 270 -18.49 27.80 -5.85
C ILE A 270 -18.79 28.52 -7.17
N SER A 271 -19.74 29.47 -7.12
CA SER A 271 -20.06 30.32 -8.27
C SER A 271 -20.15 31.78 -7.86
N VAL A 272 -19.76 32.67 -8.77
CA VAL A 272 -19.86 34.11 -8.59
C VAL A 272 -20.21 34.79 -9.91
N SER A 273 -21.13 35.75 -9.89
CA SER A 273 -21.43 36.60 -11.05
C SER A 273 -20.67 37.92 -10.96
N LEU A 274 -19.91 38.26 -12.01
CA LEU A 274 -19.10 39.48 -12.08
C LEU A 274 -19.32 40.23 -13.40
N VAL A 275 -19.37 41.56 -13.32
CA VAL A 275 -19.44 42.49 -14.47
C VAL A 275 -18.46 43.63 -14.26
N PHE A 276 -17.71 44.01 -15.28
CA PHE A 276 -16.88 45.20 -15.26
C PHE A 276 -17.14 46.06 -16.50
N GLY A 277 -17.71 47.26 -16.29
CA GLY A 277 -18.18 48.14 -17.39
C GLY A 277 -17.08 48.74 -18.28
N ALA A 278 -15.81 48.43 -18.02
CA ALA A 278 -14.64 48.88 -18.78
C ALA A 278 -13.80 47.66 -19.20
N THR A 279 -12.96 47.83 -20.21
CA THR A 279 -11.96 46.82 -20.56
C THR A 279 -10.93 46.67 -19.45
N GLY A 280 -10.36 45.47 -19.29
CA GLY A 280 -9.27 45.21 -18.36
C GLY A 280 -9.67 44.74 -16.97
N GLY A 281 -10.97 44.53 -16.71
CA GLY A 281 -11.44 44.00 -15.43
C GLY A 281 -10.93 42.59 -15.15
N GLN A 282 -10.34 42.39 -13.98
CA GLN A 282 -9.81 41.11 -13.54
C GLN A 282 -10.16 40.85 -12.08
N ALA A 283 -10.31 39.57 -11.71
CA ALA A 283 -10.45 39.18 -10.31
C ALA A 283 -9.77 37.84 -10.03
N ARG A 284 -9.30 37.69 -8.79
CA ARG A 284 -8.75 36.44 -8.28
C ARG A 284 -9.66 35.94 -7.18
N VAL A 285 -10.00 34.66 -7.20
CA VAL A 285 -10.81 34.05 -6.15
C VAL A 285 -9.94 33.13 -5.34
N SER A 286 -9.93 33.30 -4.01
CA SER A 286 -9.10 32.53 -3.09
C SER A 286 -9.95 32.01 -1.93
N TRP A 287 -9.54 30.92 -1.30
CA TRP A 287 -10.23 30.34 -0.15
C TRP A 287 -9.28 30.10 1.03
N SER A 288 -9.82 29.98 2.23
CA SER A 288 -9.08 29.60 3.44
C SER A 288 -10.01 28.94 4.44
N VAL A 289 -9.53 27.98 5.24
CA VAL A 289 -10.30 27.40 6.36
C VAL A 289 -9.89 27.93 7.73
N ASN A 290 -8.83 28.75 7.78
CA ASN A 290 -8.29 29.36 8.99
C ASN A 290 -8.30 30.90 8.95
N GLY A 291 -8.59 31.50 7.80
CA GLY A 291 -8.69 32.95 7.61
C GLY A 291 -7.34 33.65 7.50
N THR A 292 -6.22 32.92 7.51
CA THR A 292 -4.85 33.46 7.40
C THR A 292 -4.15 33.00 6.14
N ASP A 293 -4.26 31.71 5.82
CA ASP A 293 -3.58 31.09 4.67
C ASP A 293 -4.57 30.93 3.54
N TYR A 294 -4.48 31.81 2.54
CA TYR A 294 -5.37 31.80 1.38
C TYR A 294 -4.75 31.04 0.22
N THR A 295 -5.58 30.22 -0.40
CA THR A 295 -5.27 29.35 -1.52
C THR A 295 -6.13 29.79 -2.70
N ASP A 296 -5.54 30.07 -3.86
CA ASP A 296 -6.31 30.54 -5.02
C ASP A 296 -7.14 29.38 -5.63
N LEU A 297 -8.41 29.63 -5.94
CA LEU A 297 -9.29 28.70 -6.68
C LEU A 297 -9.15 28.84 -8.19
N ASP A 298 -8.78 30.04 -8.65
CA ASP A 298 -8.48 30.40 -10.03
C ASP A 298 -7.47 31.55 -10.00
N THR A 299 -6.45 31.48 -10.86
CA THR A 299 -5.32 32.41 -10.83
C THR A 299 -5.69 33.79 -11.37
N THR A 300 -6.62 33.91 -12.33
CA THR A 300 -7.19 35.20 -12.80
C THR A 300 -8.44 35.01 -13.65
N LEU A 301 -9.59 35.47 -13.16
CA LEU A 301 -10.82 35.65 -13.95
C LEU A 301 -10.73 36.93 -14.78
N THR A 302 -10.94 36.82 -16.09
CA THR A 302 -11.13 37.98 -16.98
C THR A 302 -12.60 38.37 -16.98
N ILE A 303 -12.90 39.62 -16.61
CA ILE A 303 -14.26 40.10 -16.42
C ILE A 303 -14.69 40.95 -17.63
N GLY A 304 -15.77 40.52 -18.27
CA GLY A 304 -16.36 41.25 -19.40
C GLY A 304 -17.31 42.38 -18.99
N ALA A 305 -17.72 43.17 -19.98
CA ALA A 305 -18.73 44.22 -19.84
C ALA A 305 -20.17 43.70 -19.69
N THR A 306 -20.38 42.38 -19.78
CA THR A 306 -21.66 41.70 -19.61
C THR A 306 -21.59 40.74 -18.44
N ALA A 307 -22.73 40.50 -17.78
CA ALA A 307 -22.81 39.61 -16.63
C ALA A 307 -22.52 38.18 -17.03
N ASN A 308 -21.49 37.60 -16.42
CA ASN A 308 -21.14 36.20 -16.56
C ASN A 308 -21.05 35.56 -15.17
N THR A 309 -21.61 34.36 -15.04
CA THR A 309 -21.44 33.52 -13.85
C THR A 309 -20.22 32.63 -14.04
N TYR A 310 -19.24 32.79 -13.17
CA TYR A 310 -18.02 31.99 -13.14
C TYR A 310 -18.24 30.84 -12.15
N THR A 311 -18.16 29.60 -12.65
CA THR A 311 -18.17 28.39 -11.82
C THR A 311 -16.73 27.91 -11.65
N LEU A 312 -16.27 27.80 -10.42
CA LEU A 312 -14.86 27.54 -10.11
C LEU A 312 -14.62 26.03 -9.95
N SER A 313 -13.46 25.53 -10.38
CA SER A 313 -13.05 24.16 -10.11
C SER A 313 -12.75 23.96 -8.62
N THR A 314 -13.45 23.04 -7.95
CA THR A 314 -13.25 22.76 -6.52
C THR A 314 -12.97 21.26 -6.31
N PRO A 315 -11.85 20.87 -5.68
CA PRO A 315 -11.53 19.46 -5.42
C PRO A 315 -12.08 18.94 -4.08
N ASP A 316 -13.18 19.49 -3.54
CA ASP A 316 -13.76 19.21 -2.21
C ASP A 316 -13.06 19.96 -1.04
N ILE A 317 -13.32 21.27 -0.88
CA ILE A 317 -12.78 22.07 0.24
C ILE A 317 -13.54 21.76 1.53
N THR A 318 -12.86 21.23 2.54
CA THR A 318 -13.51 20.84 3.80
C THR A 318 -13.14 21.80 4.94
N ALA A 319 -14.15 22.47 5.51
CA ALA A 319 -14.08 23.12 6.81
C ALA A 319 -14.52 22.12 7.90
N ALA A 320 -13.60 21.73 8.78
CA ALA A 320 -13.89 20.84 9.90
C ALA A 320 -14.74 21.53 10.99
N THR A 321 -15.20 20.76 11.98
CA THR A 321 -15.93 21.33 13.12
C THR A 321 -15.12 22.43 13.81
N GLY A 322 -15.71 23.62 13.94
CA GLY A 322 -15.09 24.79 14.55
C GLY A 322 -14.22 25.63 13.61
N GLN A 323 -14.05 25.21 12.35
CA GLN A 323 -13.40 26.01 11.30
C GLN A 323 -14.41 26.87 10.53
N MET A 324 -13.91 27.81 9.74
CA MET A 324 -14.70 28.69 8.87
C MET A 324 -14.09 28.67 7.47
N LEU A 325 -14.88 28.35 6.45
CA LEU A 325 -14.50 28.53 5.06
C LEU A 325 -14.66 30.00 4.67
N TYR A 326 -13.55 30.67 4.43
CA TYR A 326 -13.47 32.00 3.88
C TYR A 326 -13.30 31.93 2.37
N LEU A 327 -14.06 32.73 1.62
CA LEU A 327 -13.91 32.95 0.19
C LEU A 327 -13.56 34.42 -0.02
N ARG A 328 -12.44 34.73 -0.67
CA ARG A 328 -12.03 36.08 -1.06
C ARG A 328 -12.13 36.25 -2.55
N ILE A 329 -12.60 37.41 -2.99
CA ILE A 329 -12.52 37.88 -4.37
C ILE A 329 -11.71 39.17 -4.36
N SER A 330 -10.56 39.13 -5.01
CA SER A 330 -9.58 40.22 -5.09
C SER A 330 -9.59 40.81 -6.50
N PRO A 331 -10.34 41.91 -6.72
CA PRO A 331 -10.43 42.53 -8.03
C PRO A 331 -9.30 43.54 -8.34
N TRP A 332 -9.01 43.71 -9.62
CA TRP A 332 -8.16 44.77 -10.16
C TRP A 332 -8.51 45.08 -11.61
N SER A 333 -7.85 46.08 -12.18
CA SER A 333 -8.02 46.43 -13.59
C SER A 333 -6.66 46.55 -14.25
N SER A 334 -6.46 45.89 -15.39
CA SER A 334 -5.23 45.98 -16.19
C SER A 334 -5.06 47.34 -16.85
N THR A 335 -6.12 48.15 -16.90
CA THR A 335 -6.12 49.53 -17.38
C THR A 335 -6.84 50.44 -16.39
N ALA A 336 -6.43 51.70 -16.27
CA ALA A 336 -7.10 52.62 -15.36
C ALA A 336 -8.57 52.81 -15.77
N ALA A 337 -9.49 52.75 -14.81
CA ALA A 337 -10.93 52.77 -15.09
C ALA A 337 -11.74 53.48 -14.00
N THR A 338 -12.83 54.13 -14.40
CA THR A 338 -13.80 54.80 -13.51
C THR A 338 -15.06 53.96 -13.26
N SER A 339 -15.24 52.87 -14.01
CA SER A 339 -16.39 51.96 -13.87
C SER A 339 -16.28 51.12 -12.61
N ALA A 340 -17.38 50.92 -11.90
CA ALA A 340 -17.42 50.00 -10.77
C ALA A 340 -17.44 48.53 -11.23
N LEU A 341 -16.89 47.65 -10.39
CA LEU A 341 -17.11 46.20 -10.49
C LEU A 341 -18.47 45.86 -9.90
N THR A 342 -19.34 45.21 -10.66
CA THR A 342 -20.60 44.70 -10.13
C THR A 342 -20.44 43.22 -9.78
N ILE A 343 -20.78 42.86 -8.55
CA ILE A 343 -20.79 41.48 -8.05
C ILE A 343 -22.20 41.08 -7.60
N SER A 344 -22.65 39.89 -8.01
CA SER A 344 -23.92 39.31 -7.57
C SER A 344 -23.82 37.78 -7.43
N ASP A 345 -24.84 37.20 -6.80
CA ASP A 345 -25.10 35.75 -6.80
C ASP A 345 -23.88 34.88 -6.42
N VAL A 346 -23.21 35.25 -5.33
CA VAL A 346 -22.11 34.45 -4.80
C VAL A 346 -22.70 33.26 -4.07
N ASN A 347 -22.43 32.05 -4.56
CA ASN A 347 -22.97 30.82 -4.01
C ASN A 347 -21.84 29.84 -3.67
N VAL A 348 -21.92 29.24 -2.48
CA VAL A 348 -21.08 28.12 -2.03
C VAL A 348 -22.00 26.96 -1.68
N THR A 349 -21.88 25.87 -2.43
CA THR A 349 -22.71 24.67 -2.31
C THR A 349 -21.85 23.49 -1.89
N GLY A 350 -22.44 22.51 -1.21
CA GLY A 350 -21.69 21.34 -0.78
C GLY A 350 -22.51 20.29 -0.06
N TYR A 351 -21.86 19.57 0.84
CA TYR A 351 -22.50 18.65 1.78
C TYR A 351 -21.94 18.82 3.19
N THR A 352 -22.78 18.57 4.19
CA THR A 352 -22.38 18.54 5.60
C THR A 352 -22.44 17.12 6.11
N TYR A 353 -21.48 16.72 6.94
CA TYR A 353 -21.52 15.45 7.65
C TYR A 353 -21.18 15.66 9.12
N ILE A 354 -21.77 14.84 9.99
CA ILE A 354 -21.45 14.84 11.42
C ILE A 354 -20.04 14.25 11.57
N VAL A 355 -19.14 14.96 12.25
CA VAL A 355 -17.80 14.43 12.52
C VAL A 355 -17.96 13.29 13.54
N PRO A 356 -17.61 12.04 13.18
CA PRO A 356 -17.72 10.95 14.11
C PRO A 356 -16.72 11.13 15.25
N ALA A 357 -17.24 11.11 16.47
CA ALA A 357 -16.46 11.20 17.68
C ALA A 357 -17.01 10.23 18.72
N VAL A 358 -16.10 9.55 19.39
CA VAL A 358 -16.40 8.64 20.48
C VAL A 358 -15.68 9.15 21.71
N MET A 359 -16.41 9.34 22.80
CA MET A 359 -15.86 9.80 24.07
C MET A 359 -16.27 8.85 25.20
N TRP A 360 -15.28 8.32 25.89
CA TRP A 360 -15.44 7.67 27.18
C TRP A 360 -15.17 8.68 28.30
N ALA A 361 -16.23 9.20 28.92
CA ALA A 361 -16.11 10.18 30.00
C ALA A 361 -15.39 9.57 31.22
N LEU A 362 -15.69 8.31 31.53
CA LEU A 362 -15.11 7.53 32.63
C LEU A 362 -15.28 8.20 34.00
N THR A 363 -16.49 8.70 34.25
CA THR A 363 -16.84 9.45 35.48
C THR A 363 -17.84 8.73 36.36
N ALA A 364 -18.56 7.75 35.81
CA ALA A 364 -19.50 6.91 36.54
C ALA A 364 -19.55 5.48 35.97
N ASP A 365 -19.42 5.35 34.64
CA ASP A 365 -19.47 4.06 33.95
C ASP A 365 -18.50 4.03 32.75
N PRO A 366 -18.23 2.83 32.18
CA PRO A 366 -17.27 2.65 31.09
C PRO A 366 -17.87 2.83 29.69
N SER A 367 -19.11 3.29 29.54
CA SER A 367 -19.79 3.38 28.25
C SER A 367 -19.39 4.64 27.48
N PRO A 368 -19.30 4.57 26.14
CA PRO A 368 -19.02 5.73 25.32
C PRO A 368 -20.28 6.57 25.05
N THR A 369 -20.05 7.85 24.79
CA THR A 369 -20.96 8.69 24.00
C THR A 369 -20.47 8.71 22.56
N VAL A 370 -21.39 8.58 21.62
CA VAL A 370 -21.09 8.43 20.19
C VAL A 370 -21.82 9.50 19.39
N SER A 371 -21.11 10.18 18.49
CA SER A 371 -21.66 11.02 17.43
C SER A 371 -21.19 10.51 16.07
N GLY A 372 -21.97 10.78 15.01
CA GLY A 372 -21.65 10.38 13.63
C GLY A 372 -21.88 8.89 13.35
N ASP A 373 -21.43 8.45 12.17
CA ASP A 373 -21.70 7.12 11.62
C ASP A 373 -20.70 6.05 12.12
N VAL A 374 -20.53 5.97 13.44
CA VAL A 374 -19.68 4.97 14.11
C VAL A 374 -20.42 4.28 15.25
N THR A 375 -19.88 3.15 15.69
CA THR A 375 -20.29 2.41 16.87
C THR A 375 -19.07 2.23 17.78
N ALA A 376 -19.31 2.10 19.08
CA ALA A 376 -18.27 1.87 20.07
C ALA A 376 -18.82 1.07 21.24
N THR A 377 -17.97 0.26 21.86
CA THR A 377 -18.34 -0.52 23.05
C THR A 377 -17.86 0.13 24.34
N ALA A 378 -18.38 -0.33 25.47
CA ALA A 378 -17.80 -0.01 26.77
C ALA A 378 -16.30 -0.39 26.81
N GLN A 379 -15.52 0.37 27.59
CA GLN A 379 -14.12 0.07 27.87
C GLN A 379 -13.97 -1.34 28.44
N THR A 380 -12.92 -2.04 28.02
CA THR A 380 -12.56 -3.36 28.57
C THR A 380 -11.21 -3.28 29.28
N LEU A 381 -11.06 -4.03 30.37
CA LEU A 381 -9.86 -4.05 31.21
C LEU A 381 -9.30 -5.47 31.24
N THR A 382 -8.02 -5.62 30.96
CA THR A 382 -7.28 -6.88 31.08
C THR A 382 -6.16 -6.68 32.08
N GLY A 383 -6.06 -7.54 33.10
CA GLY A 383 -5.06 -7.38 34.17
C GLY A 383 -5.24 -6.12 35.03
N LEU A 384 -6.42 -5.49 35.00
CA LEU A 384 -6.76 -4.27 35.74
C LEU A 384 -8.21 -4.36 36.26
N LYS A 385 -8.51 -3.61 37.33
CA LYS A 385 -9.87 -3.41 37.85
C LYS A 385 -10.13 -1.94 38.13
N VAL A 386 -11.41 -1.55 38.07
CA VAL A 386 -11.88 -0.25 38.55
C VAL A 386 -11.88 -0.25 40.07
N ASN A 387 -11.20 0.73 40.67
CA ASN A 387 -11.28 0.98 42.11
C ASN A 387 -12.55 1.74 42.47
N ASN A 388 -12.68 2.92 41.86
CA ASN A 388 -13.73 3.89 42.05
C ASN A 388 -13.62 4.99 40.99
N TYR A 389 -14.66 5.82 40.93
CA TYR A 389 -14.69 7.06 40.16
C TYR A 389 -14.48 8.25 41.10
N ILE A 390 -13.77 9.28 40.62
CA ILE A 390 -13.44 10.47 41.38
C ILE A 390 -14.61 11.46 41.29
N SER A 391 -15.08 11.94 42.44
CA SER A 391 -16.17 12.93 42.54
C SER A 391 -15.86 14.22 41.78
N GLY A 392 -16.89 14.95 41.36
CA GLY A 392 -16.70 16.24 40.69
C GLY A 392 -16.05 16.13 39.30
N ASN A 393 -16.31 15.04 38.58
CA ASN A 393 -15.79 14.81 37.22
C ASN A 393 -14.28 14.51 37.18
N GLY A 394 -13.70 13.86 38.19
CA GLY A 394 -12.24 13.65 38.26
C GLY A 394 -11.70 12.45 37.46
N GLY A 395 -12.56 11.57 36.95
CA GLY A 395 -12.19 10.39 36.14
C GLY A 395 -12.26 9.05 36.89
N GLN A 396 -11.65 8.03 36.31
CA GLN A 396 -11.66 6.64 36.76
C GLN A 396 -10.29 6.26 37.35
N ARG A 397 -10.29 5.57 38.50
CA ARG A 397 -9.07 5.02 39.12
C ARG A 397 -8.95 3.52 38.85
N LEU A 398 -7.78 3.11 38.37
CA LEU A 398 -7.46 1.73 37.99
C LEU A 398 -6.24 1.22 38.76
N LEU A 399 -6.26 -0.09 39.08
CA LEU A 399 -5.14 -0.83 39.67
C LEU A 399 -5.14 -2.30 39.21
N PRO A 400 -4.01 -3.02 39.38
CA PRO A 400 -3.97 -4.47 39.24
C PRO A 400 -4.94 -5.19 40.19
N PRO A 401 -5.36 -6.44 39.89
CA PRO A 401 -6.31 -7.18 40.70
C PRO A 401 -5.91 -7.33 42.18
N ASP A 402 -4.62 -7.51 42.46
CA ASP A 402 -4.01 -7.63 43.79
C ASP A 402 -3.68 -6.26 44.43
N SER A 403 -3.91 -5.16 43.73
CA SER A 403 -3.61 -3.79 44.17
C SER A 403 -2.13 -3.45 44.29
N ILE A 404 -1.26 -4.26 43.67
CA ILE A 404 0.19 -4.07 43.67
C ILE A 404 0.65 -3.86 42.23
N TRP A 405 1.31 -2.73 41.97
CA TRP A 405 2.03 -2.52 40.73
C TRP A 405 3.42 -3.12 40.84
N PRO A 406 3.79 -4.18 40.09
CA PRO A 406 5.13 -4.72 40.07
C PRO A 406 6.11 -3.78 39.38
N ALA A 407 7.37 -3.78 39.84
CA ALA A 407 8.46 -3.14 39.12
C ALA A 407 8.69 -3.83 37.78
N ALA A 408 8.75 -3.05 36.70
CA ALA A 408 9.01 -3.56 35.36
C ALA A 408 9.83 -2.54 34.55
N THR A 409 10.65 -3.04 33.63
CA THR A 409 11.41 -2.22 32.68
C THR A 409 10.62 -1.96 31.39
N ASN A 410 9.60 -2.78 31.11
CA ASN A 410 8.77 -2.76 29.90
C ASN A 410 7.30 -3.03 30.24
N PRO A 411 6.36 -2.64 29.37
CA PRO A 411 4.93 -2.94 29.52
C PRO A 411 4.64 -4.45 29.57
N ASP A 412 3.64 -4.82 30.37
CA ASP A 412 3.08 -6.17 30.45
C ASP A 412 1.96 -6.34 29.42
N ASN A 413 2.14 -7.25 28.46
CA ASN A 413 1.14 -7.52 27.41
C ASN A 413 -0.18 -8.08 27.95
N GLY A 414 -0.19 -8.62 29.18
CA GLY A 414 -1.39 -9.07 29.89
C GLY A 414 -2.10 -7.97 30.70
N ARG A 415 -1.60 -6.72 30.68
CA ARG A 415 -2.16 -5.61 31.44
C ARG A 415 -2.45 -4.40 30.56
N TYR A 416 -3.72 -4.20 30.21
CA TYR A 416 -4.11 -3.06 29.40
C TYR A 416 -5.57 -2.64 29.56
N ILE A 417 -5.82 -1.41 29.15
CA ILE A 417 -7.14 -0.84 28.89
C ILE A 417 -7.39 -0.91 27.39
N GLN A 418 -8.57 -1.35 26.95
CA GLN A 418 -8.94 -1.38 25.54
C GLN A 418 -10.23 -0.63 25.26
N TYR A 419 -10.19 0.18 24.19
CA TYR A 419 -11.32 0.90 23.61
C TYR A 419 -11.51 0.45 22.17
N THR A 420 -12.76 0.38 21.70
CA THR A 420 -13.08 -0.03 20.33
C THR A 420 -14.00 0.96 19.63
N VAL A 421 -13.73 1.21 18.35
CA VAL A 421 -14.58 2.02 17.47
C VAL A 421 -14.68 1.31 16.13
N ALA A 422 -15.88 1.20 15.57
CA ALA A 422 -16.11 0.66 14.24
C ALA A 422 -17.03 1.60 13.43
N PRO A 423 -16.80 1.80 12.12
CA PRO A 423 -17.79 2.46 11.29
C PRO A 423 -19.10 1.64 11.27
N VAL A 424 -20.24 2.32 11.15
CA VAL A 424 -21.50 1.60 10.86
C VAL A 424 -21.41 0.88 9.51
N THR A 425 -22.17 -0.20 9.34
CA THR A 425 -22.19 -0.99 8.11
C THR A 425 -22.39 -0.11 6.86
N GLY A 426 -21.59 -0.34 5.83
CA GLY A 426 -21.62 0.45 4.59
C GLY A 426 -20.78 1.72 4.63
N ASN A 427 -20.14 2.05 5.75
CA ASN A 427 -19.15 3.12 5.87
C ASN A 427 -17.75 2.57 6.20
N SER A 428 -16.74 3.37 5.86
CA SER A 428 -15.38 3.30 6.39
C SER A 428 -15.12 4.49 7.30
N LEU A 429 -14.10 4.40 8.15
CA LEU A 429 -13.70 5.44 9.10
C LEU A 429 -12.20 5.70 8.99
N THR A 430 -11.81 6.95 8.77
CA THR A 430 -10.42 7.39 8.97
C THR A 430 -10.30 8.03 10.34
N ILE A 431 -9.52 7.44 11.25
CA ILE A 431 -9.18 8.05 12.54
C ILE A 431 -8.18 9.18 12.30
N GLN A 432 -8.52 10.37 12.80
CA GLN A 432 -7.74 11.60 12.65
C GLN A 432 -7.09 12.06 13.94
N GLN A 433 -7.73 11.76 15.08
CA GLN A 433 -7.18 12.09 16.38
C GLN A 433 -7.55 11.05 17.44
N VAL A 434 -6.59 10.80 18.32
CA VAL A 434 -6.78 10.03 19.55
C VAL A 434 -6.26 10.87 20.71
N THR A 435 -7.07 11.04 21.75
CA THR A 435 -6.68 11.71 22.99
C THR A 435 -6.88 10.78 24.17
N VAL A 436 -5.81 10.53 24.93
CA VAL A 436 -5.83 9.64 26.10
C VAL A 436 -5.34 10.40 27.33
N PRO A 437 -6.23 10.98 28.14
CA PRO A 437 -5.81 11.61 29.38
C PRO A 437 -5.40 10.59 30.44
N LEU A 438 -4.18 10.72 30.97
CA LEU A 438 -3.61 9.82 31.98
C LEU A 438 -2.86 10.60 33.07
N SER A 439 -2.92 10.12 34.32
CA SER A 439 -1.97 10.47 35.38
C SER A 439 -1.77 9.29 36.31
N PHE A 440 -0.79 9.39 37.21
CA PHE A 440 -0.56 8.39 38.25
C PHE A 440 -0.53 9.05 39.62
N ASN A 441 -1.28 8.51 40.58
CA ASN A 441 -1.39 9.08 41.92
C ASN A 441 0.00 9.20 42.60
N SER A 442 0.44 10.44 42.86
CA SER A 442 1.52 10.80 43.79
C SER A 442 2.81 9.97 43.67
N SER A 443 3.24 9.68 42.43
CA SER A 443 4.49 8.99 42.11
C SER A 443 4.83 9.16 40.62
N ASP A 444 6.12 9.37 40.32
CA ASP A 444 6.65 9.53 38.95
C ASP A 444 7.15 8.21 38.34
N TYR A 445 6.90 7.06 38.98
CA TYR A 445 7.38 5.76 38.50
C TYR A 445 6.59 5.20 37.32
N ALA A 446 5.46 5.80 36.97
CA ALA A 446 4.50 5.21 36.05
C ALA A 446 4.75 5.62 34.60
N HIS A 447 4.60 4.63 33.72
CA HIS A 447 4.73 4.78 32.28
C HIS A 447 3.55 4.10 31.59
N ALA A 448 3.29 4.47 30.34
CA ALA A 448 2.32 3.82 29.49
C ALA A 448 2.81 3.65 28.07
N ARG A 449 2.46 2.53 27.46
CA ARG A 449 2.55 2.29 26.03
C ARG A 449 1.16 2.48 25.47
N ILE A 450 1.02 3.34 24.48
CA ILE A 450 -0.27 3.63 23.85
C ILE A 450 -0.15 3.17 22.41
N ALA A 451 -0.98 2.21 22.02
CA ALA A 451 -0.88 1.53 20.74
C ALA A 451 -2.26 1.31 20.13
N TRP A 452 -2.31 1.14 18.81
CA TRP A 452 -3.54 0.90 18.08
C TRP A 452 -3.43 -0.30 17.15
N SER A 453 -4.57 -0.83 16.73
CA SER A 453 -4.66 -1.94 15.77
C SER A 453 -5.99 -1.86 15.01
N THR A 454 -6.02 -2.43 13.80
CA THR A 454 -7.26 -2.65 13.01
C THR A 454 -7.59 -4.14 12.82
N ASP A 455 -6.70 -5.03 13.26
CA ASP A 455 -6.86 -6.50 13.23
C ASP A 455 -7.09 -7.10 14.64
N GLY A 456 -6.84 -6.32 15.70
CA GLY A 456 -6.95 -6.74 17.09
C GLY A 456 -5.79 -7.59 17.61
N THR A 457 -4.79 -7.87 16.76
CA THR A 457 -3.65 -8.76 17.04
C THR A 457 -2.30 -8.04 16.96
N SER A 458 -2.09 -7.24 15.93
CA SER A 458 -0.84 -6.52 15.65
C SER A 458 -1.02 -5.06 16.05
N PHE A 459 -0.27 -4.61 17.06
CA PHE A 459 -0.40 -3.27 17.62
C PHE A 459 0.77 -2.36 17.22
N THR A 460 0.43 -1.22 16.63
CA THR A 460 1.35 -0.13 16.26
C THR A 460 1.36 0.93 17.34
N ASP A 461 2.54 1.35 17.79
CA ASP A 461 2.67 2.31 18.89
C ASP A 461 2.43 3.74 18.42
N PHE A 462 1.52 4.44 19.10
CA PHE A 462 1.57 5.91 19.14
C PHE A 462 2.73 6.39 20.00
N THR A 463 2.98 5.69 21.10
CA THR A 463 4.16 5.86 21.95
C THR A 463 4.49 4.53 22.65
N ALA A 464 5.74 4.09 22.53
CA ALA A 464 6.23 2.86 23.13
C ALA A 464 6.51 3.04 24.64
N ASN A 465 6.82 4.26 25.07
CA ASN A 465 7.15 4.59 26.45
C ASN A 465 6.85 6.06 26.79
N GLN A 466 5.67 6.30 27.35
CA GLN A 466 5.23 7.60 27.84
C GLN A 466 5.30 7.66 29.36
N ALA A 467 6.21 8.47 29.91
CA ALA A 467 6.20 8.80 31.33
C ALA A 467 4.91 9.55 31.71
N LEU A 468 4.28 9.16 32.81
CA LEU A 468 3.02 9.73 33.29
C LEU A 468 3.27 10.77 34.38
N THR A 469 2.52 11.87 34.32
CA THR A 469 2.59 12.91 35.36
C THR A 469 2.04 12.40 36.69
N ALA A 470 2.77 12.64 37.79
CA ALA A 470 2.25 12.40 39.13
C ALA A 470 1.12 13.37 39.49
N GLY A 471 -0.01 12.84 39.94
CA GLY A 471 -1.15 13.64 40.39
C GLY A 471 -2.50 12.96 40.22
N ALA A 472 -3.53 13.58 40.80
CA ALA A 472 -4.90 13.11 40.70
C ALA A 472 -5.62 13.58 39.42
N THR A 473 -5.06 14.55 38.70
CA THR A 473 -5.63 15.15 37.49
C THR A 473 -4.93 14.59 36.26
N PRO A 474 -5.62 13.84 35.39
CA PRO A 474 -5.07 13.32 34.14
C PRO A 474 -4.60 14.45 33.20
N VAL A 475 -3.43 14.26 32.58
CA VAL A 475 -2.91 15.11 31.50
C VAL A 475 -3.27 14.50 30.16
N ALA A 476 -3.77 15.31 29.22
CA ALA A 476 -4.16 14.84 27.90
C ALA A 476 -2.95 14.53 27.01
N TYR A 477 -2.81 13.27 26.60
CA TYR A 477 -1.87 12.87 25.55
C TYR A 477 -2.64 12.78 24.23
N THR A 478 -2.44 13.76 23.35
CA THR A 478 -3.17 13.88 22.08
C THR A 478 -2.27 13.54 20.89
N PHE A 479 -2.74 12.63 20.06
CA PHE A 479 -2.15 12.23 18.79
C PHE A 479 -3.06 12.74 17.67
N SER A 480 -2.63 13.78 16.97
CA SER A 480 -3.38 14.41 15.86
C SER A 480 -2.72 14.12 14.51
N ASN A 481 -3.40 14.50 13.41
CA ASN A 481 -2.95 14.25 12.03
C ASN A 481 -2.73 12.76 11.74
N LEU A 482 -3.52 11.93 12.42
CA LEU A 482 -3.61 10.50 12.12
C LEU A 482 -4.35 10.32 10.81
N ASN A 483 -4.01 9.27 10.08
CA ASN A 483 -4.73 8.84 8.89
C ASN A 483 -4.83 7.32 8.94
N ILE A 484 -5.43 6.82 10.02
CA ILE A 484 -5.60 5.38 10.24
C ILE A 484 -6.91 4.96 9.64
N ASP A 485 -6.86 4.10 8.62
CA ASP A 485 -8.05 3.65 7.95
C ASP A 485 -8.67 2.43 8.65
N VAL A 486 -9.98 2.48 8.82
CA VAL A 486 -10.81 1.44 9.41
C VAL A 486 -11.90 1.12 8.38
N PRO A 487 -11.66 0.11 7.51
CA PRO A 487 -12.63 -0.28 6.49
C PRO A 487 -13.96 -0.74 7.09
N THR A 488 -15.00 -0.79 6.25
CA THR A 488 -16.28 -1.39 6.64
C THR A 488 -16.08 -2.80 7.19
N GLY A 489 -16.80 -3.13 8.27
CA GLY A 489 -16.67 -4.42 8.96
C GLY A 489 -15.38 -4.61 9.78
N LYS A 490 -14.47 -3.63 9.82
CA LYS A 490 -13.28 -3.64 10.69
C LYS A 490 -13.51 -2.80 11.94
N THR A 491 -12.64 -2.98 12.94
CA THR A 491 -12.69 -2.29 14.22
C THR A 491 -11.33 -1.68 14.50
N PHE A 492 -11.33 -0.41 14.92
CA PHE A 492 -10.18 0.24 15.51
C PHE A 492 -10.09 -0.15 16.98
N TYR A 493 -8.95 -0.69 17.37
CA TYR A 493 -8.61 -1.03 18.75
C TYR A 493 -7.57 -0.04 19.25
N LEU A 494 -7.87 0.64 20.35
CA LEU A 494 -6.89 1.44 21.09
C LEU A 494 -6.56 0.70 22.39
N ARG A 495 -5.27 0.48 22.66
CA ARG A 495 -4.79 -0.10 23.91
C ARG A 495 -3.83 0.81 24.66
N VAL A 496 -3.98 0.87 25.98
CA VAL A 496 -3.06 1.53 26.91
C VAL A 496 -2.50 0.47 27.85
N TYR A 497 -1.18 0.25 27.81
CA TYR A 497 -0.47 -0.71 28.65
C TYR A 497 0.32 0.03 29.74
N PRO A 498 -0.22 0.17 30.96
CA PRO A 498 0.47 0.87 32.05
C PRO A 498 1.47 -0.05 32.78
N TRP A 499 2.62 0.49 33.19
CA TRP A 499 3.56 -0.17 34.11
C TRP A 499 4.24 0.83 35.04
N THR A 500 4.95 0.32 36.05
CA THR A 500 5.76 1.14 36.96
C THR A 500 7.20 0.64 37.00
N THR A 501 8.17 1.55 37.09
CA THR A 501 9.59 1.21 37.20
C THR A 501 9.99 0.73 38.60
N ALA A 502 9.13 0.96 39.59
CA ALA A 502 9.27 0.48 40.96
C ALA A 502 8.01 -0.25 41.42
N ALA A 503 8.16 -1.15 42.38
CA ALA A 503 7.03 -1.84 42.99
C ALA A 503 6.29 -0.86 43.92
N VAL A 504 4.99 -0.63 43.67
CA VAL A 504 4.19 0.31 44.45
C VAL A 504 2.81 -0.25 44.76
N SER A 505 2.35 -0.02 46.00
CA SER A 505 1.03 -0.44 46.48
C SER A 505 0.16 0.77 46.82
N GLY A 506 -1.16 0.63 46.68
CA GLY A 506 -2.13 1.68 47.00
C GLY A 506 -2.10 2.90 46.08
N LYS A 507 -1.46 2.78 44.91
CA LYS A 507 -1.38 3.81 43.86
C LYS A 507 -2.30 3.48 42.70
N TYR A 508 -2.77 4.51 42.01
CA TYR A 508 -3.79 4.39 40.97
C TYR A 508 -3.33 5.05 39.68
N LEU A 509 -3.57 4.37 38.56
CA LEU A 509 -3.66 5.02 37.27
C LEU A 509 -4.99 5.77 37.22
N VAL A 510 -4.97 7.02 36.77
CA VAL A 510 -6.19 7.82 36.58
C VAL A 510 -6.37 8.09 35.10
N THR A 511 -7.57 7.87 34.60
CA THR A 511 -7.93 8.19 33.20
C THR A 511 -9.32 8.82 33.13
N LYS A 512 -9.54 9.69 32.13
CA LYS A 512 -10.79 10.43 31.94
C LYS A 512 -10.90 10.87 30.49
N ASN A 513 -12.12 11.03 29.96
CA ASN A 513 -12.37 11.69 28.66
C ASN A 513 -11.47 11.16 27.53
N VAL A 514 -11.36 9.83 27.41
CA VAL A 514 -10.67 9.25 26.26
C VAL A 514 -11.50 9.52 25.03
N MET A 515 -10.88 10.12 24.00
CA MET A 515 -11.57 10.54 22.79
C MET A 515 -10.89 9.95 21.56
N ILE A 516 -11.72 9.48 20.64
CA ILE A 516 -11.33 9.06 19.30
C ILE A 516 -12.22 9.82 18.32
N SER A 517 -11.62 10.55 17.39
CA SER A 517 -12.36 11.26 16.34
C SER A 517 -11.78 11.00 14.96
N GLY A 518 -12.64 11.11 13.96
CA GLY A 518 -12.28 10.80 12.59
C GLY A 518 -13.27 11.34 11.58
N THR A 519 -13.20 10.82 10.37
CA THR A 519 -14.18 11.08 9.31
C THR A 519 -14.73 9.74 8.80
N THR A 520 -16.05 9.61 8.80
CA THR A 520 -16.74 8.49 8.14
C THR A 520 -17.04 8.86 6.70
N TYR A 521 -16.90 7.89 5.82
CA TYR A 521 -17.22 8.03 4.41
C TYR A 521 -17.88 6.74 3.91
N PRO A 522 -18.76 6.83 2.90
CA PRO A 522 -19.33 5.63 2.29
C PRO A 522 -18.23 4.65 1.90
N PHE A 523 -18.44 3.37 2.21
CA PHE A 523 -17.48 2.32 1.90
C PHE A 523 -17.10 2.39 0.43
N ARG A 524 -15.79 2.54 0.17
CA ARG A 524 -15.20 2.52 -1.16
C ARG A 524 -14.18 1.40 -1.19
N GLN A 525 -14.40 0.43 -2.07
CA GLN A 525 -13.50 -0.71 -2.21
C GLN A 525 -12.11 -0.23 -2.63
N ILE A 526 -11.10 -0.57 -1.82
CA ILE A 526 -9.71 -0.34 -2.20
C ILE A 526 -9.31 -1.24 -3.38
N ALA A 527 -8.27 -0.87 -4.11
CA ALA A 527 -7.81 -1.54 -5.33
C ALA A 527 -7.48 -3.03 -5.11
N PHE A 528 -6.87 -3.36 -3.97
CA PHE A 528 -6.59 -4.71 -3.50
C PHE A 528 -6.24 -4.65 -2.00
N PRO A 529 -6.29 -5.76 -1.25
CA PRO A 529 -5.76 -5.79 0.12
C PRO A 529 -4.31 -5.31 0.17
N GLY A 530 -4.04 -4.27 0.97
CA GLY A 530 -2.72 -3.62 1.05
C GLY A 530 -2.52 -2.40 0.13
N ALA A 531 -3.51 -2.04 -0.68
CA ALA A 531 -3.48 -0.79 -1.43
C ALA A 531 -3.64 0.42 -0.49
N GLU A 532 -2.65 1.29 -0.49
CA GLU A 532 -2.55 2.47 0.38
C GLU A 532 -2.29 3.74 -0.44
N GLY A 533 -2.30 4.90 0.22
CA GLY A 533 -2.04 6.18 -0.40
C GLY A 533 -3.18 6.66 -1.30
N ALA A 534 -2.94 7.70 -2.09
CA ALA A 534 -4.00 8.41 -2.80
C ALA A 534 -4.63 7.60 -3.95
N GLY A 535 -3.87 6.69 -4.57
CA GLY A 535 -4.35 5.78 -5.61
C GLY A 535 -5.07 4.53 -5.12
N ARG A 536 -5.22 4.36 -3.80
CA ARG A 536 -5.77 3.15 -3.18
C ARG A 536 -7.18 2.76 -3.62
N PHE A 537 -7.94 3.66 -4.25
CA PHE A 537 -9.29 3.39 -4.74
C PHE A 537 -9.40 3.19 -6.25
N ALA A 538 -8.27 2.96 -6.93
CA ALA A 538 -8.27 2.54 -8.32
C ALA A 538 -9.19 1.31 -8.51
N LYS A 539 -10.16 1.40 -9.42
CA LYS A 539 -11.05 0.28 -9.73
C LYS A 539 -10.32 -0.84 -10.47
N GLY A 540 -9.39 -0.47 -11.36
CA GLY A 540 -8.79 -1.42 -12.30
C GLY A 540 -9.85 -2.15 -13.13
N GLY A 541 -9.57 -3.40 -13.49
CA GLY A 541 -10.46 -4.29 -14.21
C GLY A 541 -11.55 -4.97 -13.39
N ARG A 542 -11.78 -4.58 -12.12
CA ARG A 542 -12.78 -5.20 -11.23
C ARG A 542 -14.17 -5.21 -11.86
N GLY A 543 -14.82 -6.39 -11.87
CA GLY A 543 -16.14 -6.60 -12.47
C GLY A 543 -16.12 -6.63 -14.00
N GLY A 544 -14.93 -6.53 -14.61
CA GLY A 544 -14.72 -6.58 -16.05
C GLY A 544 -14.41 -7.99 -16.56
N SER A 545 -13.93 -8.04 -17.80
CA SER A 545 -13.52 -9.31 -18.44
C SER A 545 -12.09 -9.70 -18.08
N VAL A 546 -11.81 -11.00 -18.00
CA VAL A 546 -10.44 -11.51 -17.95
C VAL A 546 -9.88 -11.61 -19.36
N TYR A 547 -8.64 -11.16 -19.56
CA TYR A 547 -7.93 -11.30 -20.82
C TYR A 547 -6.55 -11.92 -20.58
N TYR A 548 -6.25 -12.98 -21.34
CA TYR A 548 -4.97 -13.68 -21.26
C TYR A 548 -3.96 -13.22 -22.30
N VAL A 549 -2.82 -12.73 -21.84
CA VAL A 549 -1.60 -12.66 -22.65
C VAL A 549 -1.06 -14.07 -22.83
N THR A 550 -0.94 -14.49 -24.08
CA THR A 550 -0.58 -15.87 -24.49
C THR A 550 0.67 -15.93 -25.35
N ASN A 551 1.26 -14.79 -25.71
CA ASN A 551 2.53 -14.73 -26.44
C ASN A 551 3.34 -13.48 -26.04
N LEU A 552 4.64 -13.53 -26.35
CA LEU A 552 5.61 -12.46 -26.04
C LEU A 552 5.85 -11.51 -27.23
N ASN A 553 4.97 -11.53 -28.24
CA ASN A 553 5.11 -10.69 -29.41
C ASN A 553 4.89 -9.21 -29.05
N ASN A 554 5.52 -8.29 -29.77
CA ASN A 554 5.32 -6.85 -29.60
C ASN A 554 3.85 -6.40 -29.77
N SER A 555 3.09 -7.07 -30.64
CA SER A 555 1.71 -6.73 -31.00
C SER A 555 0.97 -7.93 -31.63
N GLY A 556 -0.34 -7.78 -31.86
CA GLY A 556 -1.21 -8.81 -32.42
C GLY A 556 -2.00 -9.57 -31.36
N ALA A 557 -2.91 -10.44 -31.80
CA ALA A 557 -3.79 -11.19 -30.90
C ALA A 557 -3.01 -11.93 -29.80
N GLY A 558 -3.47 -11.83 -28.55
CA GLY A 558 -2.83 -12.49 -27.40
C GLY A 558 -1.57 -11.81 -26.88
N SER A 559 -1.15 -10.69 -27.45
CA SER A 559 -0.03 -9.88 -26.92
C SER A 559 -0.48 -8.95 -25.79
N LEU A 560 0.46 -8.42 -25.01
CA LEU A 560 0.17 -7.40 -23.99
C LEU A 560 -0.47 -6.14 -24.60
N ARG A 561 -0.08 -5.76 -25.82
CA ARG A 561 -0.63 -4.58 -26.50
C ARG A 561 -2.10 -4.79 -26.89
N ASP A 562 -2.47 -6.00 -27.27
CA ASP A 562 -3.86 -6.37 -27.52
C ASP A 562 -4.67 -6.44 -26.22
N ALA A 563 -4.06 -6.95 -25.14
CA ALA A 563 -4.71 -7.04 -23.84
C ALA A 563 -5.20 -5.67 -23.32
N VAL A 564 -4.37 -4.63 -23.43
CA VAL A 564 -4.68 -3.26 -22.96
C VAL A 564 -5.43 -2.40 -23.99
N SER A 565 -5.84 -2.98 -25.12
CA SER A 565 -6.49 -2.23 -26.22
C SER A 565 -7.97 -1.92 -25.99
N GLN A 566 -8.60 -2.53 -24.98
CA GLN A 566 -10.02 -2.36 -24.63
C GLN A 566 -10.18 -2.11 -23.12
N PRO A 567 -11.21 -1.35 -22.69
CA PRO A 567 -11.44 -1.02 -21.29
C PRO A 567 -12.00 -2.20 -20.48
N ASN A 568 -12.06 -2.06 -19.16
CA ASN A 568 -12.70 -3.00 -18.22
C ASN A 568 -12.10 -4.42 -18.30
N ARG A 569 -10.77 -4.51 -18.20
CA ARG A 569 -10.04 -5.78 -18.31
C ARG A 569 -9.11 -6.03 -17.14
N THR A 570 -9.13 -7.26 -16.65
CA THR A 570 -8.05 -7.82 -15.84
C THR A 570 -7.15 -8.64 -16.76
N VAL A 571 -5.96 -8.11 -17.03
CA VAL A 571 -4.94 -8.70 -17.88
C VAL A 571 -4.09 -9.68 -17.06
N MET A 572 -4.15 -10.94 -17.44
CA MET A 572 -3.42 -12.06 -16.85
C MET A 572 -2.45 -12.67 -17.86
N PHE A 573 -1.48 -13.46 -17.41
CA PHE A 573 -0.41 -14.00 -18.25
C PHE A 573 -0.37 -15.53 -18.20
N LYS A 574 -0.57 -16.20 -19.35
CA LYS A 574 -0.33 -17.65 -19.51
C LYS A 574 1.10 -17.96 -19.96
N VAL A 575 1.91 -16.94 -20.20
CA VAL A 575 3.31 -17.03 -20.61
C VAL A 575 4.18 -16.17 -19.72
N SER A 576 5.48 -16.45 -19.72
CA SER A 576 6.50 -15.62 -19.08
C SER A 576 7.73 -15.50 -19.97
N GLY A 577 8.49 -14.43 -19.76
CA GLY A 577 9.59 -14.08 -20.63
C GLY A 577 9.74 -12.59 -20.85
N THR A 578 10.66 -12.25 -21.75
CA THR A 578 10.94 -10.88 -22.16
C THR A 578 10.17 -10.53 -23.43
N ILE A 579 9.31 -9.50 -23.35
CA ILE A 579 8.60 -8.93 -24.48
C ILE A 579 9.50 -7.86 -25.11
N ASN A 580 10.04 -8.16 -26.29
CA ASN A 580 10.87 -7.23 -27.05
C ASN A 580 10.00 -6.22 -27.80
N LEU A 581 9.91 -4.99 -27.28
CA LEU A 581 9.05 -3.96 -27.84
C LEU A 581 9.72 -3.25 -29.02
N LEU A 582 8.90 -2.77 -29.97
CA LEU A 582 9.32 -1.85 -31.04
C LEU A 582 8.91 -0.40 -30.74
N SER A 583 8.04 -0.19 -29.75
CA SER A 583 7.62 1.10 -29.24
C SER A 583 6.98 0.91 -27.86
N ALA A 584 6.85 1.98 -27.08
CA ALA A 584 6.22 1.90 -25.76
C ALA A 584 4.81 1.28 -25.83
N VAL A 585 4.45 0.48 -24.82
CA VAL A 585 3.06 0.05 -24.62
C VAL A 585 2.35 1.16 -23.87
N VAL A 586 1.31 1.75 -24.45
CA VAL A 586 0.55 2.84 -23.82
C VAL A 586 -0.86 2.37 -23.50
N ILE A 587 -1.24 2.42 -22.23
CA ILE A 587 -2.60 2.11 -21.78
C ILE A 587 -3.46 3.33 -22.06
N THR A 588 -4.41 3.21 -22.99
CA THR A 588 -5.30 4.31 -23.42
C THR A 588 -6.76 4.09 -23.04
N GLN A 589 -7.06 2.96 -22.41
CA GLN A 589 -8.41 2.56 -22.02
C GLN A 589 -8.53 2.50 -20.51
N ASP A 590 -9.66 2.97 -19.98
CA ASP A 590 -9.92 3.01 -18.55
C ASP A 590 -10.23 1.62 -17.97
N ASN A 591 -10.09 1.51 -16.63
CA ASN A 591 -10.46 0.31 -15.86
C ASN A 591 -9.63 -0.92 -16.27
N ILE A 592 -8.30 -0.81 -16.12
CA ILE A 592 -7.34 -1.87 -16.46
C ILE A 592 -6.60 -2.34 -15.22
N THR A 593 -6.56 -3.65 -15.00
CA THR A 593 -5.62 -4.28 -14.08
C THR A 593 -4.61 -5.09 -14.87
N ILE A 594 -3.30 -4.85 -14.71
CA ILE A 594 -2.23 -5.73 -15.19
C ILE A 594 -1.72 -6.53 -14.00
N ALA A 595 -2.03 -7.83 -13.98
CA ALA A 595 -1.70 -8.75 -12.89
C ALA A 595 -0.46 -9.59 -13.24
N GLY A 596 0.73 -8.99 -13.20
CA GLY A 596 2.00 -9.65 -13.54
C GLY A 596 2.33 -10.87 -12.69
N GLN A 597 1.79 -10.96 -11.46
CA GLN A 597 1.97 -12.10 -10.57
C GLN A 597 1.33 -13.41 -11.08
N THR A 598 0.47 -13.32 -12.11
CA THR A 598 -0.17 -14.50 -12.72
C THR A 598 0.71 -15.22 -13.73
N ALA A 599 1.78 -14.56 -14.19
CA ALA A 599 2.71 -15.16 -15.13
C ALA A 599 3.37 -16.41 -14.51
N PRO A 600 3.49 -17.52 -15.26
CA PRO A 600 4.19 -18.70 -14.76
C PRO A 600 5.71 -18.46 -14.65
N GLY A 601 6.46 -19.32 -13.97
CA GLY A 601 7.92 -19.29 -13.98
C GLY A 601 8.50 -17.99 -13.38
N ASP A 602 9.33 -17.26 -14.12
CA ASP A 602 10.06 -16.07 -13.63
C ASP A 602 9.38 -14.72 -13.91
N GLY A 603 8.23 -14.72 -14.58
CA GLY A 603 7.41 -13.51 -14.80
C GLY A 603 7.66 -12.78 -16.12
N ILE A 604 7.28 -11.50 -16.18
CA ILE A 604 7.27 -10.70 -17.41
C ILE A 604 8.25 -9.52 -17.31
N CYS A 605 9.05 -9.34 -18.37
CA CYS A 605 9.89 -8.16 -18.55
C CYS A 605 9.59 -7.48 -19.90
N LEU A 606 9.40 -6.16 -19.89
CA LEU A 606 9.37 -5.34 -21.10
C LEU A 606 10.79 -4.90 -21.43
N ALA A 607 11.23 -5.14 -22.65
CA ALA A 607 12.54 -4.74 -23.15
C ALA A 607 12.43 -3.79 -24.33
N ASN A 608 13.52 -3.06 -24.60
CA ASN A 608 13.68 -2.09 -25.68
C ASN A 608 12.86 -0.81 -25.52
N TYR A 609 11.62 -0.86 -25.04
CA TYR A 609 10.82 0.32 -24.72
C TYR A 609 10.07 0.15 -23.40
N GLY A 610 9.52 1.23 -22.86
CA GLY A 610 8.80 1.23 -21.59
C GLY A 610 7.27 1.15 -21.71
N MET A 611 6.60 1.54 -20.63
CA MET A 611 5.15 1.56 -20.53
C MET A 611 4.63 2.97 -20.16
N GLY A 612 3.63 3.45 -20.89
CA GLY A 612 2.94 4.72 -20.63
C GLY A 612 1.51 4.52 -20.14
N ILE A 613 1.04 5.42 -19.27
CA ILE A 613 -0.33 5.41 -18.72
C ILE A 613 -1.07 6.67 -19.20
N ARG A 614 -2.12 6.49 -20.01
CA ARG A 614 -2.99 7.54 -20.53
C ARG A 614 -4.47 7.15 -20.32
N ALA A 615 -4.82 6.77 -19.09
CA ALA A 615 -6.14 6.27 -18.73
C ALA A 615 -6.40 6.44 -17.23
N ASN A 616 -7.68 6.37 -16.82
CA ASN A 616 -8.11 6.38 -15.42
C ASN A 616 -8.35 4.96 -14.90
N ASN A 617 -8.35 4.79 -13.57
CA ASN A 617 -8.62 3.52 -12.90
C ASN A 617 -7.69 2.40 -13.36
N VAL A 618 -6.39 2.60 -13.18
CA VAL A 618 -5.37 1.65 -13.62
C VAL A 618 -4.64 1.04 -12.43
N ILE A 619 -4.52 -0.29 -12.43
CA ILE A 619 -3.74 -1.07 -11.46
C ILE A 619 -2.65 -1.80 -12.23
N ILE A 620 -1.38 -1.62 -11.88
CA ILE A 620 -0.26 -2.36 -12.49
C ILE A 620 0.58 -2.99 -11.38
N ARG A 621 0.72 -4.32 -11.44
CA ARG A 621 1.43 -5.08 -10.40
C ARG A 621 2.43 -6.08 -10.97
N TYR A 622 3.57 -6.22 -10.29
CA TYR A 622 4.53 -7.33 -10.49
C TYR A 622 5.06 -7.52 -11.92
N ILE A 623 5.24 -6.42 -12.68
CA ILE A 623 5.92 -6.45 -13.98
C ILE A 623 7.27 -5.75 -13.90
N ARG A 624 8.14 -6.10 -14.85
CA ARG A 624 9.43 -5.41 -15.03
C ARG A 624 9.41 -4.59 -16.30
N SER A 625 9.96 -3.39 -16.25
CA SER A 625 10.18 -2.57 -17.43
C SER A 625 11.65 -2.15 -17.49
N ARG A 626 12.34 -2.59 -18.54
CA ARG A 626 13.77 -2.37 -18.74
C ARG A 626 14.07 -2.00 -20.18
N PRO A 627 13.88 -0.73 -20.59
CA PRO A 627 14.05 -0.32 -21.97
C PRO A 627 15.46 -0.57 -22.53
N GLY A 628 16.52 -0.42 -21.74
CA GLY A 628 17.91 -0.52 -22.21
C GLY A 628 18.25 0.54 -23.27
N ASP A 629 19.38 0.38 -23.94
CA ASP A 629 19.92 1.34 -24.92
C ASP A 629 19.83 0.87 -26.40
N ILE A 630 19.10 -0.21 -26.68
CA ILE A 630 18.95 -0.76 -28.03
C ILE A 630 17.86 0.01 -28.81
N ILE A 631 18.18 0.53 -29.99
CA ILE A 631 17.23 1.16 -30.91
C ILE A 631 16.85 0.13 -31.97
N LEU A 632 15.58 -0.27 -32.00
CA LEU A 632 15.04 -1.23 -32.98
C LEU A 632 14.07 -0.60 -33.98
N ASN A 633 13.43 0.52 -33.61
CA ASN A 633 12.61 1.27 -34.54
C ASN A 633 13.52 2.09 -35.48
N PRO A 634 13.51 1.85 -36.80
CA PRO A 634 14.36 2.56 -37.75
C PRO A 634 14.07 4.07 -37.83
N ASN A 635 12.92 4.52 -37.32
CA ASN A 635 12.55 5.93 -37.26
C ASN A 635 13.11 6.67 -36.05
N ASP A 636 13.66 5.95 -35.06
CA ASP A 636 14.24 6.56 -33.87
C ASP A 636 15.72 6.86 -34.12
N THR A 637 16.12 8.13 -34.02
CA THR A 637 17.54 8.55 -34.13
C THR A 637 18.25 8.61 -32.78
N ALA A 638 17.48 8.54 -31.68
CA ALA A 638 17.95 8.52 -30.31
C ALA A 638 16.89 7.84 -29.42
N LYS A 639 17.27 7.54 -28.18
CA LYS A 639 16.45 6.80 -27.22
C LYS A 639 16.22 7.65 -25.98
N ALA A 640 15.13 8.41 -25.96
CA ALA A 640 14.62 9.10 -24.77
C ALA A 640 13.42 8.31 -24.25
N VAL A 641 13.70 7.31 -23.40
CA VAL A 641 12.69 6.33 -23.00
C VAL A 641 12.72 6.11 -21.51
N ASP A 642 11.57 6.41 -20.90
CA ASP A 642 11.28 6.03 -19.53
C ASP A 642 10.96 4.55 -19.41
N ALA A 643 11.33 3.92 -18.29
CA ALA A 643 10.88 2.56 -18.03
C ALA A 643 9.36 2.53 -17.75
N MET A 644 8.84 3.47 -16.96
CA MET A 644 7.40 3.66 -16.83
C MET A 644 7.05 5.13 -16.58
N TYR A 645 5.95 5.60 -17.16
CA TYR A 645 5.52 6.99 -17.02
C TYR A 645 4.00 7.15 -17.16
N ASN A 646 3.48 8.30 -16.71
CA ASN A 646 2.13 8.75 -17.11
C ASN A 646 2.21 9.82 -18.20
N ASN A 647 1.22 9.82 -19.08
CA ASN A 647 0.93 10.97 -19.93
C ASN A 647 0.10 11.98 -19.14
N PHE A 648 0.15 13.25 -19.55
CA PHE A 648 -0.72 14.28 -18.97
C PHE A 648 -2.12 14.22 -19.57
N GLY A 649 -3.07 14.71 -18.77
CA GLY A 649 -4.39 15.05 -19.26
C GLY A 649 -4.34 16.10 -20.37
N SER A 650 -5.39 16.16 -21.17
CA SER A 650 -5.60 17.24 -22.14
C SER A 650 -6.95 17.90 -21.86
N PRO A 651 -6.97 19.13 -21.31
CA PRO A 651 -5.82 19.94 -20.85
C PRO A 651 -5.09 19.34 -19.64
N VAL A 652 -3.85 19.78 -19.36
CA VAL A 652 -3.01 19.29 -18.24
C VAL A 652 -3.67 19.48 -16.86
N THR A 653 -4.60 20.43 -16.76
CA THR A 653 -5.45 20.69 -15.58
C THR A 653 -6.54 19.64 -15.35
N LYS A 654 -6.69 18.66 -16.26
CA LYS A 654 -7.56 17.48 -16.12
C LYS A 654 -6.72 16.21 -16.08
N PRO A 655 -5.91 16.01 -15.02
CA PRO A 655 -4.99 14.88 -14.92
C PRO A 655 -5.73 13.54 -14.97
N PHE A 656 -5.07 12.50 -15.49
CA PHE A 656 -5.54 11.13 -15.30
C PHE A 656 -5.53 10.77 -13.82
N SER A 657 -6.45 9.91 -13.40
CA SER A 657 -6.73 9.69 -11.99
C SER A 657 -7.02 8.26 -11.56
N ASN A 658 -6.85 8.01 -10.26
CA ASN A 658 -7.09 6.73 -9.59
C ASN A 658 -6.19 5.64 -10.17
N ILE A 659 -4.88 5.77 -9.95
CA ILE A 659 -3.87 4.89 -10.53
C ILE A 659 -2.96 4.37 -9.42
N ILE A 660 -2.69 3.07 -9.43
CA ILE A 660 -1.75 2.45 -8.50
C ILE A 660 -0.75 1.56 -9.25
N VAL A 661 0.53 1.82 -8.99
CA VAL A 661 1.66 1.01 -9.43
C VAL A 661 2.27 0.37 -8.19
N ASP A 662 2.23 -0.96 -8.13
CA ASP A 662 2.61 -1.74 -6.96
C ASP A 662 3.59 -2.86 -7.34
N HIS A 663 4.65 -3.05 -6.56
CA HIS A 663 5.62 -4.15 -6.78
C HIS A 663 6.16 -4.25 -8.22
N CYS A 664 6.44 -3.13 -8.88
CA CYS A 664 7.07 -3.13 -10.21
C CYS A 664 8.58 -2.89 -10.12
N SER A 665 9.35 -3.44 -11.06
CA SER A 665 10.80 -3.18 -11.17
C SER A 665 11.10 -2.40 -12.45
N LEU A 666 11.64 -1.20 -12.29
CA LEU A 666 11.87 -0.23 -13.35
C LEU A 666 13.37 0.07 -13.43
N SER A 667 14.01 -0.27 -14.54
CA SER A 667 15.47 -0.12 -14.67
C SER A 667 15.91 0.22 -16.08
N TRP A 668 17.17 0.61 -16.24
CA TRP A 668 17.84 0.77 -17.54
C TRP A 668 17.07 1.67 -18.51
N SER A 669 16.42 2.69 -17.98
CA SER A 669 15.88 3.79 -18.77
C SER A 669 17.01 4.66 -19.29
N THR A 670 16.82 5.25 -20.46
CA THR A 670 17.73 6.24 -21.03
C THR A 670 17.29 7.68 -20.71
N ASP A 671 16.04 7.88 -20.27
CA ASP A 671 15.55 9.16 -19.73
C ASP A 671 15.28 9.01 -18.21
N GLU A 672 14.11 8.54 -17.76
CA GLU A 672 13.82 8.29 -16.33
C GLU A 672 13.32 6.88 -15.99
N ALA A 673 13.70 6.34 -14.84
CA ALA A 673 13.24 5.02 -14.43
C ALA A 673 11.74 5.02 -14.11
N GLY A 674 11.22 6.08 -13.48
CA GLY A 674 9.78 6.20 -13.23
C GLY A 674 9.33 7.63 -13.01
N SER A 675 8.62 8.21 -13.97
CA SER A 675 8.12 9.58 -13.92
C SER A 675 6.58 9.62 -13.80
N PHE A 676 6.10 10.09 -12.64
CA PHE A 676 4.67 10.15 -12.29
C PHE A 676 4.32 11.55 -11.77
N TYR A 677 3.78 12.40 -12.64
CA TYR A 677 3.49 13.80 -12.33
C TYR A 677 2.41 14.40 -13.23
N ALA A 678 1.81 15.53 -12.79
CA ALA A 678 0.57 16.06 -13.39
C ALA A 678 -0.50 14.97 -13.54
N ILE A 679 -0.67 14.23 -12.44
CA ILE A 679 -1.56 13.09 -12.25
C ILE A 679 -2.37 13.34 -10.97
N SER A 680 -3.51 12.69 -10.78
CA SER A 680 -4.31 12.84 -9.56
C SER A 680 -4.62 11.49 -8.92
N ASN A 681 -4.74 11.43 -7.58
CA ASN A 681 -5.10 10.19 -6.87
C ASN A 681 -4.20 9.02 -7.32
N PHE A 682 -2.89 9.22 -7.18
CA PHE A 682 -1.88 8.26 -7.63
C PHE A 682 -1.11 7.67 -6.45
N THR A 683 -0.84 6.36 -6.50
CA THR A 683 0.10 5.71 -5.59
C THR A 683 1.18 4.97 -6.38
N LEU A 684 2.45 5.23 -6.04
CA LEU A 684 3.56 4.30 -6.30
C LEU A 684 3.95 3.65 -4.98
N GLN A 685 3.79 2.33 -4.88
CA GLN A 685 4.14 1.59 -3.67
C GLN A 685 4.96 0.34 -3.95
N TRP A 686 5.80 -0.03 -2.97
CA TRP A 686 6.57 -1.27 -2.98
C TRP A 686 7.34 -1.54 -4.29
N SER A 687 7.71 -0.49 -5.04
CA SER A 687 8.32 -0.62 -6.37
C SER A 687 9.80 -0.25 -6.35
N MET A 688 10.58 -0.93 -7.19
CA MET A 688 12.03 -0.74 -7.32
C MET A 688 12.33 0.07 -8.58
N LEU A 689 13.05 1.17 -8.42
CA LEU A 689 13.63 1.96 -9.49
C LEU A 689 15.14 1.86 -9.34
N SER A 690 15.84 1.39 -10.38
CA SER A 690 17.29 1.17 -10.28
C SER A 690 18.02 1.38 -11.58
N GLU A 691 19.26 1.87 -11.52
CA GLU A 691 20.20 1.90 -12.64
C GLU A 691 19.62 2.55 -13.92
N SER A 692 19.26 3.82 -13.83
CA SER A 692 19.07 4.62 -15.05
C SER A 692 20.41 4.81 -15.76
N LEU A 693 20.42 4.72 -17.09
CA LEU A 693 21.65 4.68 -17.89
C LEU A 693 22.27 6.08 -18.06
N TYR A 694 23.41 6.33 -17.44
CA TYR A 694 23.97 7.68 -17.27
C TYR A 694 24.44 8.36 -18.56
N LYS A 695 25.37 7.75 -19.31
CA LYS A 695 25.88 8.29 -20.58
C LYS A 695 25.51 7.37 -21.73
N SER A 696 24.20 7.32 -22.01
CA SER A 696 23.62 6.42 -23.01
C SER A 696 23.12 7.15 -24.27
N LYS A 697 22.32 6.48 -25.11
CA LYS A 697 21.85 6.99 -26.42
C LYS A 697 20.71 8.01 -26.35
N HIS A 698 20.73 8.93 -25.39
CA HIS A 698 19.69 9.93 -25.21
C HIS A 698 19.76 11.05 -26.27
N VAL A 699 18.65 11.75 -26.55
CA VAL A 699 18.61 12.90 -27.49
C VAL A 699 19.46 14.10 -27.04
N LYS A 700 19.81 14.14 -25.75
CA LYS A 700 20.63 15.20 -25.16
C LYS A 700 22.08 14.77 -25.28
N GLU A 701 22.93 15.66 -25.77
CA GLU A 701 24.37 15.40 -25.94
C GLU A 701 25.15 15.34 -24.61
N THR A 702 24.48 15.60 -23.48
CA THR A 702 25.01 15.48 -22.12
C THR A 702 24.49 14.21 -21.43
N PRO A 703 25.22 13.64 -20.45
CA PRO A 703 24.75 12.47 -19.71
C PRO A 703 23.32 12.67 -19.18
N HIS A 704 22.45 11.73 -19.49
CA HIS A 704 21.04 11.74 -19.17
C HIS A 704 20.56 10.32 -18.89
N GLY A 705 19.90 10.17 -17.75
CA GLY A 705 19.46 8.90 -17.18
C GLY A 705 19.28 9.07 -15.67
N TYR A 706 18.03 9.20 -15.23
CA TYR A 706 17.67 9.60 -13.87
C TYR A 706 16.64 8.70 -13.19
N GLY A 707 16.46 8.90 -11.88
CA GLY A 707 15.48 8.15 -11.08
C GLY A 707 14.05 8.43 -11.51
N GLY A 708 13.55 9.66 -11.31
CA GLY A 708 12.19 10.00 -11.71
C GLY A 708 11.73 11.41 -11.35
N ILE A 709 10.69 11.90 -12.05
CA ILE A 709 9.95 13.11 -11.67
C ILE A 709 8.64 12.73 -10.98
N TRP A 710 8.45 13.14 -9.74
CA TRP A 710 7.30 12.75 -8.92
C TRP A 710 6.48 13.97 -8.49
N GLY A 711 5.16 13.94 -8.66
CA GLY A 711 4.28 15.05 -8.28
C GLY A 711 2.84 14.80 -8.66
N GLY A 712 1.97 15.79 -8.45
CA GLY A 712 0.56 15.73 -8.81
C GLY A 712 -0.41 16.06 -7.68
N GLN A 713 -1.69 15.86 -8.00
CA GLN A 713 -2.83 16.25 -7.18
C GLN A 713 -3.27 15.13 -6.25
N GLN A 714 -2.85 15.20 -4.98
CA GLN A 714 -2.96 14.13 -4.00
C GLN A 714 -2.29 12.85 -4.51
N VAL A 715 -0.99 12.74 -4.26
CA VAL A 715 -0.19 11.60 -4.71
C VAL A 715 0.65 11.04 -3.57
N SER A 716 0.82 9.72 -3.55
CA SER A 716 1.56 8.99 -2.53
C SER A 716 2.69 8.18 -3.16
N PHE A 717 3.88 8.33 -2.60
CA PHE A 717 5.07 7.57 -2.95
C PHE A 717 5.61 6.96 -1.66
N HIS A 718 5.39 5.66 -1.46
CA HIS A 718 5.80 5.02 -0.22
C HIS A 718 6.37 3.61 -0.39
N HIS A 719 7.30 3.25 0.50
CA HIS A 719 7.92 1.91 0.53
C HIS A 719 8.60 1.51 -0.79
N ASN A 720 9.07 2.49 -1.57
CA ASN A 720 9.81 2.25 -2.81
C ASN A 720 11.32 2.24 -2.56
N LEU A 721 12.07 1.65 -3.48
CA LEU A 721 13.53 1.70 -3.51
C LEU A 721 13.98 2.47 -4.76
N LEU A 722 14.75 3.55 -4.58
CA LEU A 722 15.50 4.18 -5.68
C LEU A 722 16.98 3.87 -5.46
N ALA A 723 17.61 3.20 -6.42
CA ALA A 723 18.98 2.71 -6.27
C ALA A 723 19.87 3.09 -7.46
N SER A 724 21.02 3.70 -7.17
CA SER A 724 22.09 3.90 -8.16
C SER A 724 21.68 4.77 -9.37
N HIS A 725 21.11 5.94 -9.10
CA HIS A 725 20.84 6.94 -10.14
C HIS A 725 21.76 8.15 -10.02
N SER A 726 22.12 8.72 -11.17
CA SER A 726 22.98 9.88 -11.25
C SER A 726 22.31 11.17 -10.73
N ASN A 727 20.98 11.27 -10.83
CA ASN A 727 20.18 12.42 -10.40
C ASN A 727 18.69 12.06 -10.25
N ARG A 728 17.87 13.02 -9.77
CA ARG A 728 16.42 12.94 -9.56
C ARG A 728 16.01 11.74 -8.70
N ASN A 729 16.40 11.77 -7.44
CA ASN A 729 16.13 10.70 -6.47
C ASN A 729 15.14 11.11 -5.34
N PRO A 730 13.84 11.31 -5.62
CA PRO A 730 13.25 11.73 -6.89
C PRO A 730 13.52 13.23 -7.16
N ARG A 731 13.13 13.75 -8.32
CA ARG A 731 12.87 15.19 -8.48
C ARG A 731 11.38 15.43 -8.24
N PHE A 732 11.01 16.29 -7.31
CA PHE A 732 9.63 16.72 -7.21
C PHE A 732 9.26 17.65 -8.37
N SER A 733 8.15 17.35 -9.05
CA SER A 733 7.64 18.17 -10.16
C SER A 733 7.36 19.58 -9.67
N GLY A 734 6.58 19.69 -8.59
CA GLY A 734 5.93 20.94 -8.25
C GLY A 734 4.82 21.28 -9.24
N SER A 735 4.25 22.46 -9.09
CA SER A 735 3.11 22.92 -9.91
C SER A 735 3.51 23.62 -11.21
N ALA A 736 4.80 23.63 -11.58
CA ALA A 736 5.26 24.28 -12.82
C ALA A 736 4.55 23.75 -14.08
N ASN A 737 4.22 22.46 -14.10
CA ASN A 737 3.54 21.83 -15.23
C ASN A 737 2.02 22.11 -15.27
N THR A 738 1.40 22.32 -14.11
CA THR A 738 -0.06 22.48 -14.00
C THR A 738 -0.48 23.94 -13.85
N GLY A 739 0.40 24.81 -13.36
CA GLY A 739 0.06 26.16 -12.90
C GLY A 739 -0.82 26.19 -11.65
N GLN A 740 -0.98 25.04 -10.97
CA GLN A 740 -1.94 24.83 -9.87
C GLN A 740 -1.20 24.45 -8.57
N PRO A 741 -0.44 25.37 -7.94
CA PRO A 741 0.26 25.13 -6.67
C PRO A 741 -0.64 24.60 -5.55
N GLU A 742 -1.88 25.08 -5.52
CA GLU A 742 -2.92 24.68 -4.56
C GLU A 742 -3.34 23.23 -4.66
N LEU A 743 -3.12 22.56 -5.80
CA LEU A 743 -3.50 21.17 -5.98
C LEU A 743 -2.32 20.22 -5.82
N GLU A 744 -1.07 20.70 -5.88
CA GLU A 744 0.13 19.87 -5.82
C GLU A 744 0.40 19.42 -4.37
N TYR A 745 0.00 18.18 -4.04
CA TYR A 745 0.15 17.56 -2.73
C TYR A 745 0.83 16.20 -2.85
N VAL A 746 2.07 16.14 -2.38
CA VAL A 746 2.93 14.96 -2.48
C VAL A 746 3.23 14.39 -1.10
N ASP A 747 2.92 13.12 -0.92
CA ASP A 747 3.30 12.36 0.26
C ASP A 747 4.43 11.37 -0.06
N PHE A 748 5.65 11.71 0.35
CA PHE A 748 6.86 10.92 0.13
C PHE A 748 7.36 10.34 1.46
N ARG A 749 7.04 9.07 1.72
CA ARG A 749 7.32 8.46 3.03
C ARG A 749 7.81 7.02 2.99
N ASN A 750 8.65 6.64 3.95
CA ASN A 750 9.15 5.28 4.10
C ASN A 750 9.80 4.70 2.84
N ASN A 751 10.36 5.53 1.96
CA ASN A 751 11.15 5.08 0.82
C ASN A 751 12.60 4.85 1.21
N VAL A 752 13.30 3.97 0.50
CA VAL A 752 14.74 3.75 0.62
C VAL A 752 15.44 4.37 -0.57
N ILE A 753 16.37 5.28 -0.31
CA ILE A 753 17.19 5.93 -1.33
C ILE A 753 18.62 5.44 -1.15
N TYR A 754 19.16 4.75 -2.15
CA TYR A 754 20.47 4.12 -2.09
C TYR A 754 21.40 4.62 -3.19
N ASN A 755 22.65 4.90 -2.82
CA ASN A 755 23.75 5.13 -3.76
C ASN A 755 23.49 6.25 -4.77
N TRP A 756 22.90 7.36 -4.30
CA TRP A 756 22.62 8.51 -5.16
C TRP A 756 23.89 9.31 -5.44
N ALA A 757 24.03 9.82 -6.66
CA ALA A 757 25.00 10.87 -6.98
C ALA A 757 24.40 12.28 -6.80
N GLY A 758 23.17 12.48 -7.28
CA GLY A 758 22.32 13.65 -7.03
C GLY A 758 21.16 13.29 -6.11
N SER A 759 20.88 14.12 -5.10
CA SER A 759 19.85 13.89 -4.08
C SER A 759 18.44 14.25 -4.59
N THR A 760 17.44 14.20 -3.70
CA THR A 760 16.11 14.77 -3.94
C THR A 760 16.19 16.29 -4.16
N TYR A 761 15.36 16.84 -5.06
CA TYR A 761 15.23 18.29 -5.31
C TYR A 761 13.92 18.65 -6.02
N GLY A 762 13.63 19.93 -6.26
CA GLY A 762 12.47 20.40 -7.01
C GLY A 762 11.29 20.82 -6.13
N GLY A 763 10.07 20.69 -6.64
CA GLY A 763 8.84 20.90 -5.87
C GLY A 763 8.34 22.35 -5.80
N ALA A 764 8.77 23.23 -6.72
CA ALA A 764 8.30 24.62 -6.75
C ALA A 764 6.77 24.71 -6.75
N GLY A 765 6.21 25.57 -5.89
CA GLY A 765 4.79 25.80 -5.71
C GLY A 765 3.99 24.68 -5.02
N GLY A 766 4.57 23.49 -4.81
CA GLY A 766 3.83 22.36 -4.24
C GLY A 766 4.01 22.16 -2.73
N HIS A 767 3.20 21.25 -2.19
CA HIS A 767 3.15 20.88 -0.78
C HIS A 767 3.65 19.44 -0.60
N HIS A 768 4.75 19.28 0.15
CA HIS A 768 5.47 18.00 0.19
C HIS A 768 5.67 17.51 1.63
N ASN A 769 5.18 16.30 1.91
CA ASN A 769 5.57 15.56 3.11
C ASN A 769 6.78 14.67 2.77
N MET A 770 7.86 14.78 3.54
CA MET A 770 9.05 13.92 3.47
C MET A 770 9.26 13.25 4.83
N VAL A 771 8.69 12.06 5.00
CA VAL A 771 8.53 11.42 6.32
C VAL A 771 9.18 10.04 6.39
N ASN A 772 10.08 9.84 7.35
CA ASN A 772 10.65 8.53 7.67
C ASN A 772 11.26 7.76 6.47
N ASN A 773 11.87 8.47 5.52
CA ASN A 773 12.63 7.84 4.43
C ASN A 773 14.05 7.48 4.90
N TYR A 774 14.62 6.41 4.33
CA TYR A 774 15.96 5.92 4.66
C TYR A 774 16.94 6.24 3.53
N TYR A 775 17.90 7.11 3.79
CA TYR A 775 18.89 7.59 2.81
C TYR A 775 20.24 6.93 3.05
N LYS A 776 20.52 5.82 2.37
CA LYS A 776 21.77 5.09 2.51
C LYS A 776 22.81 5.51 1.46
N PRO A 777 23.90 6.20 1.84
CA PRO A 777 24.97 6.53 0.90
C PRO A 777 25.66 5.25 0.41
N GLY A 778 26.10 5.27 -0.85
CA GLY A 778 26.86 4.19 -1.48
C GLY A 778 28.10 4.70 -2.21
N PRO A 779 28.77 3.85 -3.00
CA PRO A 779 29.98 4.23 -3.73
C PRO A 779 29.85 5.51 -4.59
N ALA A 780 28.72 5.76 -5.26
CA ALA A 780 28.45 6.96 -6.04
C ALA A 780 28.20 8.23 -5.19
N THR A 781 27.88 8.07 -3.90
CA THR A 781 27.54 9.19 -3.01
C THR A 781 28.80 9.86 -2.47
N THR A 782 29.25 10.89 -3.17
CA THR A 782 30.48 11.63 -2.84
C THR A 782 30.29 12.61 -1.69
N GLY A 783 31.36 12.83 -0.92
CA GLY A 783 31.35 13.71 0.25
C GLY A 783 32.31 13.27 1.35
N SER A 784 32.46 14.11 2.38
CA SER A 784 33.29 13.84 3.56
C SER A 784 32.41 13.61 4.80
N ALA A 785 32.99 13.68 6.00
CA ALA A 785 32.24 13.67 7.26
C ALA A 785 31.79 15.09 7.71
N SER A 786 31.95 16.11 6.86
CA SER A 786 31.68 17.52 7.18
C SER A 786 30.22 17.93 6.97
N CYS A 787 29.72 18.84 7.81
CA CYS A 787 28.42 19.50 7.67
C CYS A 787 28.24 20.41 6.43
N ALA A 788 29.28 20.63 5.60
CA ALA A 788 29.19 21.57 4.48
C ALA A 788 28.08 21.21 3.48
N THR A 789 27.42 22.23 2.91
CA THR A 789 26.36 22.09 1.88
C THR A 789 26.83 21.36 0.61
N ALA A 790 28.14 21.42 0.32
CA ALA A 790 28.76 20.68 -0.78
C ALA A 790 28.78 19.15 -0.57
N ASN A 791 28.71 18.68 0.69
CA ASN A 791 28.74 17.27 1.02
C ASN A 791 27.38 16.61 0.72
N ARG A 792 27.39 15.56 -0.12
CA ARG A 792 26.15 14.91 -0.58
C ARG A 792 25.73 13.73 0.28
N ARG A 793 26.61 13.19 1.13
CA ARG A 793 26.35 12.00 1.96
C ARG A 793 25.27 12.20 3.00
N HIS A 794 25.01 13.46 3.36
CA HIS A 794 24.05 13.86 4.37
C HIS A 794 22.88 14.67 3.81
N ARG A 795 22.81 14.89 2.49
CA ARG A 795 21.78 15.71 1.86
C ARG A 795 20.51 14.90 1.56
N ILE A 796 19.43 15.27 2.24
CA ILE A 796 18.07 14.76 2.03
C ILE A 796 17.42 15.52 0.86
N LEU A 797 17.46 16.85 0.88
CA LEU A 797 16.78 17.72 -0.08
C LEU A 797 17.69 18.88 -0.50
N MET A 798 17.79 19.11 -1.81
CA MET A 798 18.25 20.38 -2.37
C MET A 798 17.01 21.23 -2.69
N TYR A 799 16.76 22.25 -1.88
CA TYR A 799 15.60 23.13 -1.99
C TYR A 799 15.69 24.00 -3.24
N THR A 800 14.61 24.05 -4.02
CA THR A 800 14.51 24.84 -5.24
C THR A 800 13.81 26.17 -4.94
N THR A 801 14.51 27.28 -5.16
CA THR A 801 14.06 28.63 -4.79
C THR A 801 12.86 29.10 -5.61
N PHE A 802 12.82 28.78 -6.90
CA PHE A 802 11.71 29.06 -7.80
C PHE A 802 11.77 28.16 -9.04
N SER A 803 10.68 28.10 -9.79
CA SER A 803 10.63 27.52 -11.14
C SER A 803 9.81 28.41 -12.07
N VAL A 804 9.84 28.16 -13.37
CA VAL A 804 9.01 28.86 -14.35
C VAL A 804 7.94 27.89 -14.84
N SER A 805 6.68 28.32 -14.80
CA SER A 805 5.53 27.54 -15.25
C SER A 805 5.52 27.36 -16.77
N LEU A 806 4.73 26.42 -17.29
CA LEU A 806 4.50 26.30 -18.73
C LEU A 806 3.90 27.57 -19.37
N ALA A 807 3.23 28.41 -18.57
CA ALA A 807 2.70 29.70 -19.01
C ALA A 807 3.72 30.85 -18.92
N GLY A 808 4.94 30.59 -18.43
CA GLY A 808 6.02 31.58 -18.30
C GLY A 808 6.06 32.30 -16.94
N ASP A 809 5.17 31.95 -16.01
CA ASP A 809 5.10 32.57 -14.68
C ASP A 809 6.18 32.03 -13.73
N THR A 810 6.78 32.90 -12.92
CA THR A 810 7.68 32.48 -11.85
C THR A 810 6.88 31.93 -10.68
N ILE A 811 7.01 30.62 -10.42
CA ILE A 811 6.43 29.94 -9.28
C ILE A 811 7.48 29.87 -8.15
N PRO A 812 7.15 30.33 -6.93
CA PRO A 812 8.07 30.26 -5.79
C PRO A 812 8.39 28.82 -5.38
N GLY A 813 9.43 28.64 -4.59
CA GLY A 813 9.79 27.34 -4.02
C GLY A 813 8.65 26.71 -3.20
N GLY A 814 8.65 25.38 -3.14
CA GLY A 814 7.60 24.60 -2.48
C GLY A 814 7.60 24.73 -0.96
N LYS A 815 6.54 24.23 -0.33
CA LYS A 815 6.46 24.06 1.12
C LYS A 815 6.69 22.60 1.50
N PHE A 816 7.41 22.38 2.59
CA PHE A 816 7.87 21.05 2.99
C PHE A 816 7.61 20.79 4.47
N TYR A 817 7.11 19.58 4.77
CA TYR A 817 7.15 18.95 6.08
C TYR A 817 8.20 17.84 6.05
N VAL A 818 9.37 18.08 6.64
CA VAL A 818 10.48 17.11 6.67
C VAL A 818 10.66 16.60 8.10
N LYS A 819 10.47 15.30 8.33
CA LYS A 819 10.61 14.70 9.67
C LYS A 819 10.98 13.22 9.65
N GLY A 820 11.87 12.82 10.56
CA GLY A 820 12.17 11.42 10.89
C GLY A 820 12.91 10.63 9.79
N ASN A 821 13.40 11.32 8.75
CA ASN A 821 14.26 10.70 7.75
C ASN A 821 15.61 10.35 8.38
N TYR A 822 16.20 9.25 7.94
CA TYR A 822 17.39 8.67 8.54
C TYR A 822 18.53 8.54 7.54
N VAL A 823 19.74 8.96 7.95
CA VAL A 823 20.97 8.87 7.16
C VAL A 823 22.03 8.12 8.00
N PRO A 824 22.37 6.86 7.69
CA PRO A 824 23.32 6.09 8.48
C PRO A 824 24.77 6.51 8.24
N GLY A 825 25.58 6.47 9.31
CA GLY A 825 27.04 6.36 9.22
C GLY A 825 27.81 7.65 8.94
N TYR A 826 27.17 8.81 8.97
CA TYR A 826 27.82 10.11 8.74
C TYR A 826 27.33 11.17 9.74
N PRO A 827 27.69 11.04 11.03
CA PRO A 827 27.50 12.14 11.97
C PRO A 827 28.34 13.33 11.49
N CYS A 828 27.75 14.51 11.53
CA CYS A 828 28.50 15.74 11.29
C CYS A 828 29.59 15.85 12.37
N VAL A 829 30.87 15.82 11.96
CA VAL A 829 31.99 15.83 12.93
C VAL A 829 32.12 17.16 13.66
N GLU A 830 31.54 18.22 13.09
CA GLU A 830 31.55 19.57 13.66
C GLU A 830 30.44 19.80 14.71
N GLU A 831 29.51 18.85 14.89
CA GLU A 831 28.29 19.05 15.69
C GLU A 831 27.97 17.85 16.60
N THR A 832 27.25 18.11 17.69
CA THR A 832 26.83 17.04 18.63
C THR A 832 25.62 16.23 18.15
N THR A 833 24.95 16.69 17.09
CA THR A 833 23.76 16.09 16.50
C THR A 833 23.92 15.92 14.99
N ASP A 834 23.39 14.84 14.42
CA ASP A 834 23.50 14.50 13.00
C ASP A 834 22.24 14.82 12.19
N THR A 835 22.29 14.58 10.87
CA THR A 835 21.13 14.76 9.98
C THR A 835 19.92 13.93 10.40
N SER A 836 20.12 12.74 10.95
CA SER A 836 19.02 11.89 11.43
C SER A 836 18.29 12.51 12.63
N SER A 837 19.03 13.25 13.47
CA SER A 837 18.50 13.95 14.64
C SER A 837 17.82 15.27 14.27
N ASN A 838 18.34 15.98 13.25
CA ASN A 838 17.76 17.23 12.76
C ASN A 838 17.85 17.33 11.22
N ASN A 839 16.80 16.84 10.56
CA ASN A 839 16.74 16.80 9.09
C ASN A 839 16.84 18.20 8.46
N TRP A 840 16.26 19.23 9.08
CA TRP A 840 16.20 20.58 8.51
C TRP A 840 17.56 21.26 8.48
N THR A 841 18.26 21.27 9.62
CA THR A 841 19.52 22.00 9.76
C THR A 841 20.64 21.37 8.92
N TYR A 842 20.71 20.04 8.87
CA TYR A 842 21.84 19.36 8.25
C TYR A 842 21.51 18.68 6.92
N GLY A 843 20.24 18.33 6.68
CA GLY A 843 19.83 17.56 5.49
C GLY A 843 19.15 18.37 4.39
N VAL A 844 18.67 19.58 4.66
CA VAL A 844 17.99 20.43 3.67
C VAL A 844 18.88 21.60 3.31
N HIS A 845 19.34 21.67 2.06
CA HIS A 845 20.27 22.69 1.59
C HIS A 845 19.60 23.60 0.55
N PRO A 846 19.82 24.92 0.59
CA PRO A 846 19.34 25.82 -0.45
C PRO A 846 20.09 25.63 -1.76
N ASP A 847 19.44 25.91 -2.89
CA ASP A 847 20.12 26.01 -4.18
C ASP A 847 21.01 27.27 -4.27
N GLY A 848 21.71 27.42 -5.40
CA GLY A 848 22.63 28.53 -5.63
C GLY A 848 21.97 29.84 -6.07
N GLN A 849 20.64 29.97 -6.00
CA GLN A 849 19.95 31.18 -6.46
C GLN A 849 20.06 32.33 -5.44
N PRO A 850 20.08 33.60 -5.90
CA PRO A 850 20.00 34.75 -4.98
C PRO A 850 18.76 34.67 -4.08
N GLY A 851 18.96 34.82 -2.77
CA GLY A 851 17.87 34.79 -1.79
C GLY A 851 17.41 33.39 -1.35
N ALA A 852 18.10 32.32 -1.79
CA ALA A 852 17.71 30.93 -1.49
C ALA A 852 17.60 30.62 0.02
N GLU A 853 18.49 31.18 0.86
CA GLU A 853 18.43 31.03 2.33
C GLU A 853 17.13 31.60 2.92
N ALA A 854 16.74 32.80 2.48
CA ALA A 854 15.50 33.43 2.92
C ALA A 854 14.27 32.66 2.42
N ALA A 855 14.31 32.19 1.18
CA ALA A 855 13.24 31.36 0.63
C ALA A 855 13.09 30.04 1.40
N LEU A 856 14.20 29.36 1.69
CA LEU A 856 14.24 28.13 2.48
C LEU A 856 13.69 28.33 3.90
N ALA A 857 14.02 29.45 4.55
CA ALA A 857 13.48 29.77 5.87
C ALA A 857 11.94 29.83 5.90
N THR A 858 11.30 30.21 4.79
CA THR A 858 9.83 30.22 4.66
C THR A 858 9.24 28.91 4.15
N ALA A 859 10.06 27.96 3.70
CA ALA A 859 9.60 26.70 3.10
C ALA A 859 9.13 25.68 4.15
N ARG A 860 9.64 25.79 5.37
CA ARG A 860 9.36 24.85 6.46
C ARG A 860 7.95 25.01 7.02
N VAL A 861 7.22 23.90 7.09
CA VAL A 861 6.01 23.76 7.92
C VAL A 861 6.25 22.77 9.05
N ASN A 862 5.55 22.97 10.18
CA ASN A 862 5.72 22.14 11.38
C ASN A 862 4.64 21.06 11.54
N THR A 863 3.64 21.06 10.66
CA THR A 863 2.57 20.05 10.57
C THR A 863 2.58 19.43 9.18
N PRO A 864 2.31 18.11 9.04
CA PRO A 864 2.20 17.49 7.74
C PRO A 864 1.03 18.09 6.96
N PHE A 865 1.20 18.21 5.64
CA PHE A 865 0.10 18.51 4.73
C PHE A 865 -0.90 17.34 4.69
N PRO A 866 -2.16 17.57 4.27
CA PRO A 866 -3.11 16.49 4.03
C PRO A 866 -2.51 15.39 3.14
N TYR A 867 -2.72 14.14 3.53
CA TYR A 867 -2.24 12.95 2.81
C TYR A 867 -3.24 11.82 2.95
N ALA A 868 -3.25 10.90 1.98
CA ALA A 868 -4.08 9.69 2.04
C ALA A 868 -3.46 8.64 3.00
N PRO A 869 -4.27 7.83 3.70
CA PRO A 869 -3.78 6.81 4.63
C PRO A 869 -2.66 5.91 4.08
N VAL A 870 -1.55 5.84 4.81
CA VAL A 870 -0.42 4.94 4.57
C VAL A 870 0.08 4.45 5.93
N THR A 871 0.36 3.15 6.05
CA THR A 871 0.99 2.58 7.25
C THR A 871 2.40 3.12 7.39
N THR A 872 2.60 4.07 8.30
CA THR A 872 3.89 4.72 8.53
C THR A 872 4.75 3.94 9.51
N GLN A 873 5.98 3.61 9.09
CA GLN A 873 7.00 2.92 9.90
C GLN A 873 8.10 3.90 10.32
N THR A 874 8.98 3.52 11.26
CA THR A 874 10.27 4.22 11.40
C THR A 874 11.09 4.04 10.12
N ALA A 875 12.06 4.92 9.84
CA ALA A 875 12.87 4.79 8.63
C ALA A 875 13.67 3.47 8.61
N GLN A 876 14.15 3.00 9.77
CA GLN A 876 14.90 1.76 9.90
C GLN A 876 14.02 0.51 9.70
N ASP A 877 12.80 0.52 10.21
CA ASP A 877 11.84 -0.56 9.96
C ASP A 877 11.43 -0.58 8.49
N ALA A 878 11.23 0.60 7.89
CA ALA A 878 10.97 0.75 6.46
C ALA A 878 12.13 0.19 5.62
N PHE A 879 13.39 0.41 6.00
CA PHE A 879 14.52 -0.19 5.30
C PHE A 879 14.46 -1.72 5.31
N THR A 880 14.10 -2.32 6.44
CA THR A 880 13.97 -3.77 6.59
C THR A 880 12.82 -4.31 5.73
N SER A 881 11.64 -3.69 5.82
CA SER A 881 10.45 -4.12 5.08
C SER A 881 10.61 -3.92 3.57
N VAL A 882 11.07 -2.75 3.13
CA VAL A 882 11.30 -2.42 1.70
C VAL A 882 12.31 -3.38 1.09
N THR A 883 13.48 -3.57 1.70
CA THR A 883 14.49 -4.48 1.11
C THR A 883 14.05 -5.95 1.10
N ALA A 884 13.02 -6.32 1.86
CA ALA A 884 12.43 -7.65 1.82
C ALA A 884 11.38 -7.80 0.69
N ALA A 885 10.56 -6.78 0.43
CA ALA A 885 9.34 -6.91 -0.38
C ALA A 885 9.32 -6.09 -1.69
N VAL A 886 10.17 -5.07 -1.87
CA VAL A 886 10.08 -4.13 -3.01
C VAL A 886 10.33 -4.78 -4.39
N GLY A 887 9.69 -4.30 -5.44
CA GLY A 887 9.89 -4.73 -6.84
C GLY A 887 9.05 -5.93 -7.27
N ALA A 888 9.26 -6.42 -8.49
CA ALA A 888 8.57 -7.58 -9.05
C ALA A 888 9.03 -8.88 -8.38
N ILE A 889 8.51 -9.14 -7.19
CA ILE A 889 8.82 -10.33 -6.38
C ILE A 889 7.93 -11.54 -6.70
N LEU A 890 6.87 -11.33 -7.47
CA LEU A 890 5.99 -12.36 -8.00
C LEU A 890 6.09 -12.40 -9.53
N PRO A 891 6.06 -13.59 -10.15
CA PRO A 891 6.22 -14.88 -9.48
C PRO A 891 7.58 -15.00 -8.79
N ARG A 892 8.68 -14.39 -9.27
CA ARG A 892 9.98 -14.52 -8.60
C ARG A 892 10.89 -13.34 -8.92
N ARG A 893 11.71 -12.83 -7.98
CA ARG A 893 12.77 -11.84 -8.31
C ARG A 893 13.80 -12.41 -9.27
N ASP A 894 14.21 -11.62 -10.26
CA ASP A 894 15.30 -11.99 -11.17
C ASP A 894 16.70 -11.67 -10.61
N THR A 895 17.75 -11.94 -11.40
CA THR A 895 19.16 -11.70 -11.00
C THR A 895 19.49 -10.23 -10.77
N VAL A 896 18.82 -9.30 -11.47
CA VAL A 896 19.10 -7.87 -11.39
C VAL A 896 18.55 -7.32 -10.08
N ASP A 897 17.26 -7.53 -9.81
CA ASP A 897 16.62 -7.03 -8.60
C ASP A 897 17.29 -7.62 -7.35
N ARG A 898 17.67 -8.90 -7.38
CA ARG A 898 18.42 -9.56 -6.30
C ARG A 898 19.77 -8.88 -6.03
N ARG A 899 20.51 -8.52 -7.09
CA ARG A 899 21.77 -7.79 -6.95
C ARG A 899 21.56 -6.43 -6.28
N ILE A 900 20.57 -5.67 -6.75
CA ILE A 900 20.25 -4.34 -6.22
C ILE A 900 19.87 -4.40 -4.73
N ILE A 901 19.08 -5.39 -4.31
CA ILE A 901 18.75 -5.59 -2.88
C ILE A 901 20.01 -5.87 -2.06
N ARG A 902 20.87 -6.79 -2.52
CA ARG A 902 22.13 -7.10 -1.83
C ARG A 902 22.98 -5.84 -1.67
N GLU A 903 23.21 -5.12 -2.76
CA GLU A 903 24.01 -3.89 -2.79
C GLU A 903 23.46 -2.82 -1.86
N THR A 904 22.13 -2.64 -1.85
CA THR A 904 21.42 -1.76 -0.93
C THR A 904 21.65 -2.18 0.53
N ARG A 905 21.61 -3.48 0.84
CA ARG A 905 21.85 -4.00 2.20
C ARG A 905 23.30 -3.89 2.65
N THR A 906 24.26 -4.16 1.78
CA THR A 906 25.70 -4.14 2.11
C THR A 906 26.32 -2.76 1.98
N GLY A 907 25.69 -1.83 1.26
CA GLY A 907 26.27 -0.52 0.97
C GLY A 907 27.37 -0.56 -0.10
N THR A 908 27.41 -1.60 -0.93
CA THR A 908 28.43 -1.82 -1.97
C THR A 908 27.85 -1.76 -3.37
N ALA A 909 28.68 -1.55 -4.39
CA ALA A 909 28.30 -1.78 -5.79
C ALA A 909 29.16 -2.88 -6.41
N THR A 910 28.63 -3.61 -7.38
CA THR A 910 29.32 -4.70 -8.10
C THR A 910 29.80 -4.24 -9.47
N PHE A 911 29.08 -3.31 -10.10
CA PHE A 911 29.34 -2.82 -11.45
C PHE A 911 29.32 -1.30 -11.48
N GLY A 912 29.95 -0.71 -12.49
CA GLY A 912 29.96 0.74 -12.71
C GLY A 912 30.87 1.08 -13.88
N ASP A 913 30.46 2.03 -14.70
CA ASP A 913 31.22 2.50 -15.86
C ASP A 913 32.09 3.70 -15.50
N SER A 914 33.22 3.81 -16.20
CA SER A 914 34.21 4.86 -15.95
C SER A 914 33.81 6.24 -16.47
N SER A 915 32.66 6.37 -17.13
CA SER A 915 32.12 7.63 -17.65
C SER A 915 31.63 8.56 -16.54
N TYR A 916 31.18 7.99 -15.41
CA TYR A 916 30.84 8.74 -14.22
C TYR A 916 32.06 8.80 -13.29
N GLN A 917 32.68 9.98 -13.19
CA GLN A 917 33.81 10.22 -12.29
C GLN A 917 33.54 11.45 -11.43
N SER A 918 33.68 11.27 -10.12
CA SER A 918 33.62 12.36 -9.15
C SER A 918 34.62 12.08 -8.02
N GLY A 919 35.27 13.13 -7.52
CA GLY A 919 36.23 13.00 -6.42
C GLY A 919 35.57 12.41 -5.16
N GLY A 920 36.21 11.43 -4.53
CA GLY A 920 35.70 10.77 -3.31
C GLY A 920 34.63 9.70 -3.55
N MET A 921 34.45 9.26 -4.80
CA MET A 921 33.59 8.15 -5.18
C MET A 921 34.29 6.79 -4.97
N GLY A 922 33.54 5.75 -4.59
CA GLY A 922 34.01 4.36 -4.60
C GLY A 922 33.99 3.75 -6.00
N ILE A 923 34.87 2.78 -6.24
CA ILE A 923 34.95 2.03 -7.52
C ILE A 923 34.76 0.54 -7.21
N PRO A 924 33.80 -0.14 -7.85
CA PRO A 924 32.84 0.39 -8.83
C PRO A 924 31.80 1.33 -8.20
N SER A 925 31.24 2.25 -8.99
CA SER A 925 30.34 3.31 -8.52
C SER A 925 28.87 2.86 -8.36
N GLY A 926 28.44 1.85 -9.12
CA GLY A 926 27.03 1.51 -9.30
C GLY A 926 26.33 2.31 -10.40
N ILE A 927 26.99 3.28 -11.03
CA ILE A 927 26.44 4.07 -12.14
C ILE A 927 26.91 3.45 -13.46
N ILE A 928 25.97 3.09 -14.35
CA ILE A 928 26.23 2.38 -15.61
C ILE A 928 25.70 3.18 -16.81
N ASP A 929 26.26 2.92 -18.00
CA ASP A 929 25.87 3.55 -19.26
C ASP A 929 25.00 2.65 -20.15
N SER A 930 25.08 1.33 -19.92
CA SER A 930 24.36 0.32 -20.69
C SER A 930 23.96 -0.86 -19.81
N GLN A 931 22.83 -1.48 -20.11
CA GLN A 931 22.44 -2.77 -19.52
C GLN A 931 23.49 -3.87 -19.76
N ASN A 932 24.31 -3.75 -20.82
CA ASN A 932 25.35 -4.73 -21.13
C ASN A 932 26.48 -4.76 -20.09
N THR A 933 26.73 -3.64 -19.38
CA THR A 933 27.71 -3.56 -18.28
C THR A 933 27.41 -4.59 -17.19
N VAL A 934 26.13 -4.94 -17.04
CA VAL A 934 25.63 -5.89 -16.04
C VAL A 934 25.18 -7.23 -16.62
N GLY A 935 25.50 -7.49 -17.90
CA GLY A 935 25.16 -8.75 -18.58
C GLY A 935 23.85 -8.74 -19.38
N GLY A 936 23.15 -7.62 -19.47
CA GLY A 936 21.90 -7.48 -20.23
C GLY A 936 20.67 -8.10 -19.56
N TRP A 937 19.57 -8.24 -20.31
CA TRP A 937 18.33 -8.82 -19.79
C TRP A 937 18.53 -10.29 -19.38
N PRO A 938 18.17 -10.66 -18.14
CA PRO A 938 18.20 -12.06 -17.73
C PRO A 938 17.27 -12.92 -18.59
N THR A 939 17.65 -14.17 -18.84
CA THR A 939 16.72 -15.14 -19.40
C THR A 939 15.70 -15.52 -18.32
N LEU A 940 14.43 -15.20 -18.55
CA LEU A 940 13.33 -15.58 -17.68
C LEU A 940 12.80 -16.95 -18.10
N GLN A 941 12.86 -17.92 -17.20
CA GLN A 941 12.40 -19.28 -17.47
C GLN A 941 10.88 -19.36 -17.34
N SER A 942 10.26 -20.03 -18.31
CA SER A 942 8.81 -20.25 -18.31
C SER A 942 8.45 -21.62 -17.76
N THR A 943 7.28 -21.71 -17.14
CA THR A 943 6.67 -22.97 -16.70
C THR A 943 5.24 -23.03 -17.24
N THR A 944 4.59 -24.18 -17.14
CA THR A 944 3.21 -24.33 -17.58
C THR A 944 2.28 -23.52 -16.68
N TYR A 945 1.44 -22.67 -17.28
CA TYR A 945 0.36 -22.00 -16.56
C TYR A 945 -0.63 -23.06 -16.02
N PRO A 946 -1.15 -22.92 -14.78
CA PRO A 946 -2.12 -23.86 -14.23
C PRO A 946 -3.36 -24.02 -15.11
N ASP A 947 -3.97 -25.20 -15.13
CA ASP A 947 -5.22 -25.41 -15.86
C ASP A 947 -6.33 -24.50 -15.30
N ASP A 948 -7.00 -23.81 -16.22
CA ASP A 948 -8.19 -22.99 -16.02
C ASP A 948 -9.14 -23.35 -17.17
N THR A 949 -10.18 -24.11 -16.84
CA THR A 949 -11.01 -24.82 -17.83
C THR A 949 -12.06 -23.92 -18.47
N ASP A 950 -12.64 -23.01 -17.71
CA ASP A 950 -13.66 -22.08 -18.17
C ASP A 950 -13.09 -20.69 -18.54
N ASN A 951 -11.78 -20.48 -18.34
CA ASN A 951 -11.03 -19.28 -18.70
C ASN A 951 -11.50 -18.02 -17.97
N ASP A 952 -11.96 -18.17 -16.74
CA ASP A 952 -12.52 -17.06 -15.97
C ASP A 952 -11.48 -16.30 -15.13
N GLY A 953 -10.23 -16.77 -15.08
CA GLY A 953 -9.16 -16.19 -14.26
C GLY A 953 -8.83 -16.99 -13.00
N LEU A 954 -9.61 -18.01 -12.67
CA LEU A 954 -9.42 -18.87 -11.52
C LEU A 954 -8.86 -20.23 -11.95
N PRO A 955 -7.69 -20.65 -11.47
CA PRO A 955 -7.22 -21.99 -11.75
C PRO A 955 -8.11 -23.07 -11.12
N ASN A 956 -8.29 -24.18 -11.85
CA ASN A 956 -9.05 -25.35 -11.42
C ASN A 956 -8.72 -25.80 -9.97
N TRP A 957 -7.44 -25.75 -9.59
CA TRP A 957 -6.99 -26.18 -8.26
C TRP A 957 -7.48 -25.25 -7.15
N TRP A 958 -7.55 -23.94 -7.44
CA TRP A 958 -7.96 -22.92 -6.46
C TRP A 958 -9.46 -23.00 -6.26
N GLU A 959 -10.22 -23.15 -7.34
CA GLU A 959 -11.65 -23.39 -7.26
C GLU A 959 -11.96 -24.68 -6.50
N LYS A 960 -11.23 -25.77 -6.76
CA LYS A 960 -11.43 -27.03 -6.04
C LYS A 960 -11.16 -26.89 -4.55
N MET A 961 -10.20 -26.06 -4.17
CA MET A 961 -9.90 -25.73 -2.79
C MET A 961 -11.01 -24.91 -2.11
N LYS A 962 -11.73 -24.06 -2.88
CA LYS A 962 -12.72 -23.12 -2.35
C LYS A 962 -14.17 -23.59 -2.44
N GLY A 963 -14.56 -24.20 -3.55
CA GLY A 963 -15.93 -24.60 -3.88
C GLY A 963 -16.13 -26.11 -4.07
N GLY A 964 -15.05 -26.88 -4.17
CA GLY A 964 -15.10 -28.35 -4.33
C GLY A 964 -15.21 -28.85 -5.78
N ASP A 965 -15.36 -27.95 -6.75
CA ASP A 965 -15.33 -28.21 -8.19
C ASP A 965 -14.28 -27.32 -8.89
N SER A 966 -14.13 -27.45 -10.21
CA SER A 966 -13.05 -26.81 -10.97
C SER A 966 -13.52 -25.74 -11.98
N THR A 967 -14.77 -25.30 -11.89
CA THR A 967 -15.39 -24.25 -12.74
C THR A 967 -16.63 -23.62 -12.08
N GLY A 968 -16.88 -23.88 -10.80
CA GLY A 968 -18.15 -23.52 -10.14
C GLY A 968 -18.13 -22.14 -9.50
N ILE A 969 -16.97 -21.49 -9.40
CA ILE A 969 -16.84 -20.19 -8.77
C ILE A 969 -16.78 -19.12 -9.85
N THR A 970 -17.73 -18.20 -9.87
CA THR A 970 -17.65 -17.06 -10.78
C THR A 970 -16.59 -16.07 -10.31
N ALA A 971 -15.54 -15.83 -11.11
CA ALA A 971 -14.48 -14.85 -10.87
C ALA A 971 -14.95 -13.49 -10.34
N ASN A 972 -16.02 -12.93 -10.91
CA ASN A 972 -16.54 -11.60 -10.56
C ASN A 972 -17.53 -11.59 -9.37
N SER A 973 -17.82 -12.74 -8.75
CA SER A 973 -18.66 -12.77 -7.55
C SER A 973 -17.96 -12.06 -6.38
N LEU A 974 -18.69 -11.19 -5.69
CA LEU A 974 -18.19 -10.45 -4.52
C LEU A 974 -18.36 -11.30 -3.25
N ASP A 975 -17.37 -11.22 -2.37
CA ASP A 975 -17.50 -11.70 -0.99
C ASP A 975 -17.91 -10.55 -0.05
N SER A 976 -18.16 -10.87 1.22
CA SER A 976 -18.50 -10.00 2.34
C SER A 976 -17.52 -8.83 2.59
N ASP A 977 -16.28 -8.93 2.10
CA ASP A 977 -15.25 -7.87 2.16
C ASP A 977 -15.19 -6.99 0.90
N GLY A 978 -16.11 -7.22 -0.05
CA GLY A 978 -16.28 -6.44 -1.28
C GLY A 978 -15.23 -6.70 -2.36
N PHE A 979 -14.35 -7.69 -2.18
CA PHE A 979 -13.46 -8.16 -3.25
C PHE A 979 -14.11 -9.27 -4.06
N THR A 980 -13.81 -9.30 -5.36
CA THR A 980 -14.19 -10.40 -6.24
C THR A 980 -13.38 -11.67 -5.93
N MET A 981 -13.88 -12.85 -6.28
CA MET A 981 -13.12 -14.11 -6.14
C MET A 981 -11.82 -14.08 -6.92
N LEU A 982 -11.80 -13.45 -8.10
CA LEU A 982 -10.58 -13.21 -8.87
C LEU A 982 -9.57 -12.38 -8.08
N GLU A 983 -10.00 -11.28 -7.46
CA GLU A 983 -9.11 -10.47 -6.63
C GLU A 983 -8.60 -11.23 -5.42
N LYS A 984 -9.41 -12.10 -4.81
CA LYS A 984 -8.96 -12.98 -3.73
C LYS A 984 -7.90 -13.95 -4.21
N TYR A 985 -8.11 -14.56 -5.38
CA TYR A 985 -7.10 -15.41 -6.00
C TYR A 985 -5.80 -14.63 -6.25
N LEU A 986 -5.86 -13.48 -6.94
CA LEU A 986 -4.70 -12.65 -7.28
C LEU A 986 -3.87 -12.22 -6.06
N ASN A 987 -4.51 -12.00 -4.91
CA ASN A 987 -3.84 -11.63 -3.66
C ASN A 987 -3.45 -12.83 -2.79
N ALA A 988 -3.93 -14.03 -3.11
CA ALA A 988 -3.56 -15.27 -2.44
C ALA A 988 -2.38 -15.99 -3.14
N ILE A 989 -1.94 -15.54 -4.32
CA ILE A 989 -0.79 -16.10 -5.02
C ILE A 989 0.45 -15.96 -4.11
N PRO A 990 1.00 -17.08 -3.61
CA PRO A 990 2.12 -17.03 -2.68
C PRO A 990 3.40 -16.65 -3.42
N SER A 991 4.33 -15.98 -2.72
CA SER A 991 5.66 -15.77 -3.26
C SER A 991 6.50 -17.05 -3.15
N PRO A 992 7.01 -17.62 -4.27
CA PRO A 992 8.04 -18.66 -4.22
C PRO A 992 9.37 -18.12 -3.68
N ASP A 993 9.52 -16.81 -3.43
CA ASP A 993 10.58 -16.31 -2.56
C ASP A 993 10.41 -16.76 -1.09
N GLN A 994 9.36 -17.51 -0.76
CA GLN A 994 9.26 -18.29 0.48
C GLN A 994 9.94 -19.67 0.43
N GLN A 995 10.45 -20.11 -0.73
CA GLN A 995 11.03 -21.43 -0.89
C GLN A 995 12.46 -21.35 -1.43
N VAL A 996 13.25 -22.36 -1.11
CA VAL A 996 14.59 -22.55 -1.66
C VAL A 996 14.56 -23.83 -2.48
N THR A 997 15.04 -23.76 -3.72
CA THR A 997 15.18 -24.96 -4.55
C THR A 997 16.58 -25.50 -4.37
N PHE A 998 16.68 -26.74 -3.89
CA PHE A 998 17.96 -27.44 -3.80
C PHE A 998 18.32 -28.06 -5.15
N THR A 999 19.48 -27.70 -5.67
CA THR A 999 20.05 -28.29 -6.88
C THR A 999 21.39 -28.95 -6.56
N GLN A 1000 21.79 -29.95 -7.35
CA GLN A 1000 23.08 -30.64 -7.19
C GLN A 1000 23.35 -31.20 -5.77
N ALA A 1001 22.29 -31.51 -5.02
CA ALA A 1001 22.39 -32.07 -3.69
C ALA A 1001 23.03 -33.47 -3.76
N SER A 1002 24.21 -33.61 -3.16
CA SER A 1002 25.02 -34.82 -3.21
C SER A 1002 25.76 -35.01 -1.89
N GLY A 1003 26.32 -36.21 -1.70
CA GLY A 1003 27.17 -36.46 -0.55
C GLY A 1003 28.19 -37.55 -0.82
N ILE A 1004 29.33 -37.45 -0.16
CA ILE A 1004 30.44 -38.40 -0.29
C ILE A 1004 31.03 -38.72 1.08
N ARG A 1005 31.48 -39.96 1.28
CA ARG A 1005 32.31 -40.31 2.44
C ARG A 1005 33.75 -39.87 2.17
N THR A 1006 34.28 -38.96 2.98
CA THR A 1006 35.62 -38.38 2.80
C THR A 1006 36.69 -39.05 3.65
N GLY A 1007 36.30 -39.90 4.61
CA GLY A 1007 37.21 -40.72 5.43
C GLY A 1007 36.52 -41.18 6.72
N GLY A 1008 36.79 -42.40 7.18
CA GLY A 1008 36.22 -42.94 8.43
C GLY A 1008 34.70 -42.81 8.54
N ASP A 1009 34.25 -42.19 9.64
CA ASP A 1009 32.86 -41.89 9.97
C ASP A 1009 32.41 -40.51 9.47
N THR A 1010 33.13 -39.88 8.52
CA THR A 1010 32.75 -38.54 8.01
C THR A 1010 32.04 -38.62 6.66
N VAL A 1011 30.86 -38.00 6.57
CA VAL A 1011 30.13 -37.74 5.33
C VAL A 1011 30.11 -36.25 5.04
N ARG A 1012 30.55 -35.86 3.85
CA ARG A 1012 30.44 -34.49 3.35
C ARG A 1012 29.21 -34.36 2.46
N ILE A 1013 28.30 -33.47 2.81
CA ILE A 1013 27.13 -33.10 2.02
C ILE A 1013 27.43 -31.80 1.27
N SER A 1014 27.12 -31.76 -0.01
CA SER A 1014 27.27 -30.61 -0.88
C SER A 1014 25.95 -30.34 -1.60
N PHE A 1015 25.54 -29.08 -1.67
CA PHE A 1015 24.35 -28.70 -2.41
C PHE A 1015 24.43 -27.25 -2.87
N ASP A 1016 23.77 -26.99 -3.98
CA ASP A 1016 23.49 -25.64 -4.45
C ASP A 1016 22.05 -25.26 -4.08
N ILE A 1017 21.86 -23.97 -3.91
CA ILE A 1017 20.53 -23.37 -3.85
C ILE A 1017 20.34 -22.47 -5.06
N ASP A 1018 19.10 -22.43 -5.53
CA ASP A 1018 18.69 -21.58 -6.64
C ASP A 1018 18.95 -20.09 -6.38
N TRP A 1019 19.06 -19.66 -5.11
CA TRP A 1019 19.73 -18.41 -4.71
C TRP A 1019 19.90 -18.17 -3.21
N ALA A 1020 20.83 -17.28 -2.93
CA ALA A 1020 21.28 -16.83 -1.63
C ALA A 1020 20.29 -15.84 -0.96
N LYS A 1021 19.66 -16.28 0.13
CA LYS A 1021 18.82 -15.43 0.98
C LYS A 1021 19.35 -15.44 2.40
N ASP A 1022 19.60 -14.29 2.99
CA ASP A 1022 19.94 -14.14 4.42
C ASP A 1022 18.78 -14.44 5.38
N VAL A 1023 17.58 -14.73 4.87
CA VAL A 1023 16.38 -15.02 5.67
C VAL A 1023 16.08 -16.53 5.83
N PHE A 1024 16.97 -17.41 5.37
CA PHE A 1024 16.81 -18.87 5.48
C PHE A 1024 17.92 -19.52 6.31
N ALA A 1025 17.62 -20.69 6.84
CA ALA A 1025 18.59 -21.60 7.43
C ALA A 1025 18.38 -23.01 6.86
N PHE A 1026 19.49 -23.73 6.62
CA PHE A 1026 19.48 -25.09 6.09
C PHE A 1026 19.86 -26.08 7.18
N GLY A 1027 18.91 -26.94 7.55
CA GLY A 1027 19.13 -28.06 8.45
C GLY A 1027 19.59 -29.29 7.67
N ILE A 1028 20.61 -30.00 8.15
CA ILE A 1028 20.99 -31.32 7.62
C ILE A 1028 20.35 -32.39 8.49
N TYR A 1029 19.62 -33.30 7.86
CA TYR A 1029 18.91 -34.39 8.53
C TYR A 1029 19.48 -35.72 8.07
N ARG A 1030 19.69 -36.65 9.00
CA ARG A 1030 20.19 -38.00 8.72
C ARG A 1030 19.22 -39.06 9.18
N SER A 1031 19.18 -40.15 8.43
CA SER A 1031 18.42 -41.36 8.73
C SER A 1031 19.27 -42.59 8.41
N THR A 1032 19.03 -43.68 9.13
CA THR A 1032 19.63 -45.01 8.86
C THR A 1032 18.64 -45.99 8.24
N ASP A 1033 17.36 -45.65 8.20
CA ASP A 1033 16.25 -46.47 7.70
C ASP A 1033 15.49 -45.83 6.52
N ASN A 1034 15.87 -44.60 6.13
CA ASN A 1034 15.20 -43.76 5.15
C ASN A 1034 13.74 -43.37 5.52
N VAL A 1035 13.38 -43.51 6.79
CA VAL A 1035 12.05 -43.17 7.32
C VAL A 1035 12.17 -42.10 8.39
N ASN A 1036 13.00 -42.35 9.40
CA ASN A 1036 13.17 -41.48 10.56
C ASN A 1036 14.40 -40.59 10.39
N PHE A 1037 14.16 -39.30 10.12
CA PHE A 1037 15.20 -38.31 9.88
C PHE A 1037 15.42 -37.41 11.11
N THR A 1038 16.63 -37.40 11.64
CA THR A 1038 17.05 -36.55 12.77
C THR A 1038 17.92 -35.41 12.27
N LYS A 1039 17.63 -34.16 12.69
CA LYS A 1039 18.45 -32.99 12.37
C LYS A 1039 19.80 -33.08 13.10
N ILE A 1040 20.91 -33.04 12.36
CA ILE A 1040 22.28 -33.07 12.90
C ILE A 1040 22.82 -31.67 13.12
N THR A 1041 22.60 -30.77 12.17
CA THR A 1041 23.14 -29.40 12.23
C THR A 1041 22.26 -28.43 11.44
N THR A 1042 22.48 -27.14 11.63
CA THR A 1042 21.85 -26.04 10.89
C THR A 1042 22.90 -25.02 10.47
N ILE A 1043 22.81 -24.51 9.24
CA ILE A 1043 23.64 -23.40 8.77
C ILE A 1043 22.74 -22.25 8.30
N THR A 1044 23.07 -21.04 8.68
CA THR A 1044 22.37 -19.85 8.20
C THR A 1044 22.76 -19.59 6.76
N ALA A 1045 21.76 -19.36 5.91
CA ALA A 1045 21.99 -18.97 4.54
C ALA A 1045 22.60 -17.56 4.50
N ASN A 1046 23.55 -17.36 3.61
CA ASN A 1046 24.23 -16.08 3.41
C ASN A 1046 23.83 -15.54 2.04
N ILE A 1047 23.42 -14.28 1.95
CA ILE A 1047 23.02 -13.59 0.71
C ILE A 1047 24.13 -13.58 -0.38
N ASN A 1048 25.37 -13.89 -0.02
CA ASN A 1048 26.51 -13.99 -0.92
C ASN A 1048 26.90 -15.44 -1.28
N GLN A 1049 26.19 -16.45 -0.76
CA GLN A 1049 26.56 -17.85 -0.90
C GLN A 1049 25.40 -18.69 -1.44
N THR A 1050 25.59 -19.28 -2.61
CA THR A 1050 24.64 -20.23 -3.24
C THR A 1050 25.11 -21.68 -3.18
N HIS A 1051 26.39 -21.92 -2.89
CA HIS A 1051 26.96 -23.25 -2.74
C HIS A 1051 27.29 -23.52 -1.28
N TYR A 1052 26.85 -24.67 -0.76
CA TYR A 1052 27.05 -25.06 0.62
C TYR A 1052 27.70 -26.43 0.71
N LEU A 1053 28.57 -26.58 1.70
CA LEU A 1053 29.32 -27.79 1.95
C LEU A 1053 29.43 -27.98 3.47
N LEU A 1054 28.97 -29.13 3.95
CA LEU A 1054 28.90 -29.45 5.38
C LEU A 1054 29.38 -30.87 5.64
N ASP A 1055 30.07 -31.07 6.76
CA ASP A 1055 30.51 -32.38 7.21
C ASP A 1055 29.63 -32.90 8.37
N ASP A 1056 29.19 -34.14 8.26
CA ASP A 1056 28.73 -34.99 9.36
C ASP A 1056 29.91 -35.88 9.80
N PRO A 1057 30.66 -35.52 10.86
CA PRO A 1057 31.85 -36.25 11.28
C PRO A 1057 31.56 -37.55 12.05
N ALA A 1058 30.28 -37.89 12.26
CA ALA A 1058 29.85 -39.04 13.06
C ALA A 1058 28.79 -39.89 12.33
N ALA A 1059 28.94 -40.02 11.01
CA ALA A 1059 28.12 -40.84 10.16
C ALA A 1059 28.42 -42.34 10.38
N PRO A 1060 27.44 -43.15 10.83
CA PRO A 1060 27.69 -44.53 11.21
C PRO A 1060 28.20 -45.39 10.04
N ALA A 1061 28.93 -46.47 10.36
CA ALA A 1061 29.54 -47.39 9.41
C ALA A 1061 28.54 -48.33 8.70
N GLN A 1062 27.48 -47.75 8.13
CA GLN A 1062 26.42 -48.41 7.37
C GLN A 1062 25.88 -47.48 6.29
N THR A 1063 24.90 -47.94 5.52
CA THR A 1063 24.19 -47.06 4.57
C THR A 1063 23.45 -45.98 5.36
N CYS A 1064 23.63 -44.72 4.96
CA CYS A 1064 22.99 -43.56 5.57
C CYS A 1064 22.24 -42.76 4.52
N TYR A 1065 21.16 -42.11 4.94
CA TYR A 1065 20.31 -41.27 4.10
C TYR A 1065 20.33 -39.85 4.66
N TYR A 1066 20.42 -38.86 3.79
CA TYR A 1066 20.45 -37.45 4.18
C TYR A 1066 19.38 -36.65 3.44
N LYS A 1067 18.86 -35.61 4.11
CA LYS A 1067 18.02 -34.57 3.51
C LYS A 1067 18.51 -33.20 3.99
N ILE A 1068 18.38 -32.20 3.13
CA ILE A 1068 18.60 -30.80 3.48
C ILE A 1068 17.23 -30.16 3.64
N GLY A 1069 16.94 -29.55 4.79
CA GLY A 1069 15.67 -28.86 5.05
C GLY A 1069 15.87 -27.34 5.11
N SER A 1070 15.21 -26.56 4.26
CA SER A 1070 15.20 -25.10 4.34
C SER A 1070 14.10 -24.62 5.28
N THR A 1071 14.42 -23.72 6.20
CA THR A 1071 13.46 -23.05 7.10
C THR A 1071 13.71 -21.56 7.09
N ARG A 1072 12.68 -20.72 7.19
CA ARG A 1072 12.89 -19.28 7.36
C ARG A 1072 13.31 -18.95 8.79
N ILE A 1073 14.18 -17.96 8.92
CA ILE A 1073 14.69 -17.50 10.22
C ILE A 1073 13.62 -16.71 10.99
N ASP A 1074 12.68 -16.08 10.28
CA ASP A 1074 11.53 -15.37 10.87
C ASP A 1074 10.43 -16.32 11.40
N GLY A 1075 10.61 -17.65 11.28
CA GLY A 1075 9.66 -18.64 11.75
C GLY A 1075 8.41 -18.81 10.88
N THR A 1076 8.34 -18.13 9.73
CA THR A 1076 7.20 -18.24 8.81
C THR A 1076 7.40 -19.37 7.79
N GLY A 1077 6.31 -20.02 7.37
CA GLY A 1077 6.34 -21.10 6.37
C GLY A 1077 6.71 -22.49 6.91
N SER A 1078 6.59 -23.50 6.05
CA SER A 1078 6.93 -24.90 6.36
C SER A 1078 8.36 -25.23 5.96
N THR A 1079 8.99 -26.20 6.64
CA THR A 1079 10.29 -26.73 6.20
C THR A 1079 10.13 -27.53 4.91
N LEU A 1080 10.90 -27.16 3.88
CA LEU A 1080 10.98 -27.90 2.62
C LEU A 1080 12.26 -28.72 2.58
N TYR A 1081 12.17 -29.95 2.09
CA TYR A 1081 13.28 -30.88 2.06
C TYR A 1081 13.79 -31.13 0.63
N SER A 1082 15.10 -31.29 0.50
CA SER A 1082 15.73 -31.86 -0.71
C SER A 1082 15.25 -33.28 -0.96
N GLN A 1083 15.56 -33.81 -2.14
CA GLN A 1083 15.55 -35.25 -2.36
C GLN A 1083 16.48 -35.96 -1.36
N THR A 1084 16.19 -37.23 -1.09
CA THR A 1084 17.04 -38.05 -0.22
C THR A 1084 18.37 -38.35 -0.92
N ILE A 1085 19.48 -37.99 -0.27
CA ILE A 1085 20.84 -38.35 -0.66
C ILE A 1085 21.17 -39.69 0.01
N THR A 1086 21.54 -40.70 -0.78
CA THR A 1086 21.91 -42.04 -0.26
C THR A 1086 23.42 -42.23 -0.27
N ILE A 1087 23.98 -42.59 0.88
CA ILE A 1087 25.41 -42.79 1.07
C ILE A 1087 25.68 -44.25 1.45
N GLY A 1088 26.41 -44.98 0.61
CA GLY A 1088 26.72 -46.39 0.80
C GLY A 1088 27.66 -46.69 1.98
N ASN A 1089 27.72 -47.97 2.34
CA ASN A 1089 28.56 -48.48 3.43
C ASN A 1089 30.07 -48.36 3.08
N ALA A 1090 30.86 -47.80 4.02
CA ALA A 1090 32.31 -47.60 3.92
C ALA A 1090 33.12 -48.88 3.66
N LEU A 1091 32.60 -50.06 4.05
CA LEU A 1091 33.26 -51.36 3.81
C LEU A 1091 33.25 -51.79 2.33
N MET A 1092 32.20 -51.44 1.58
CA MET A 1092 32.07 -51.80 0.15
C MET A 1092 33.03 -50.99 -0.74
N MET A 1093 33.22 -49.69 -0.46
CA MET A 1093 34.08 -48.83 -1.28
C MET A 1093 35.57 -49.17 -1.14
N ARG A 1094 36.04 -49.58 0.06
CA ARG A 1094 37.44 -50.02 0.26
C ARG A 1094 37.77 -51.29 -0.53
N GLN A 1095 36.82 -52.22 -0.66
CA GLN A 1095 36.98 -53.42 -1.51
C GLN A 1095 36.99 -53.09 -3.01
N GLN A 1096 36.24 -52.08 -3.44
CA GLN A 1096 36.15 -51.70 -4.86
C GLN A 1096 37.40 -50.93 -5.32
N ALA A 1097 37.92 -49.99 -4.50
CA ALA A 1097 39.16 -49.26 -4.78
C ALA A 1097 40.39 -50.19 -4.86
N GLY A 1098 40.45 -51.22 -4.01
CA GLY A 1098 41.50 -52.25 -4.08
C GLY A 1098 41.46 -53.11 -5.34
N LYS A 1099 40.29 -53.27 -5.97
CA LYS A 1099 40.13 -53.99 -7.26
C LYS A 1099 40.49 -53.11 -8.46
N THR A 1100 40.09 -51.83 -8.48
CA THR A 1100 40.37 -50.92 -9.59
C THR A 1100 41.83 -50.50 -9.70
N LEU A 1101 42.52 -50.27 -8.58
CA LEU A 1101 43.95 -49.94 -8.59
C LEU A 1101 44.81 -51.12 -9.07
N MET A 1102 44.45 -52.36 -8.71
CA MET A 1102 45.13 -53.55 -9.20
C MET A 1102 44.91 -53.80 -10.69
N GLN A 1103 43.76 -53.40 -11.23
CA GLN A 1103 43.51 -53.36 -12.67
C GLN A 1103 44.35 -52.28 -13.35
N ALA A 1104 44.41 -51.07 -12.78
CA ALA A 1104 45.20 -49.95 -13.30
C ALA A 1104 46.71 -50.25 -13.37
N LEU A 1105 47.27 -50.89 -12.33
CA LEU A 1105 48.68 -51.32 -12.31
C LEU A 1105 48.97 -52.38 -13.39
N SER A 1106 48.05 -53.31 -13.61
CA SER A 1106 48.19 -54.32 -14.67
C SER A 1106 48.15 -53.71 -16.08
N SER A 1107 47.31 -52.70 -16.32
CA SER A 1107 47.28 -51.96 -17.59
C SER A 1107 48.50 -51.06 -17.82
N ALA A 1108 49.23 -50.70 -16.76
CA ALA A 1108 50.48 -49.93 -16.85
C ALA A 1108 51.73 -50.82 -17.05
N GLY A 1109 51.55 -52.11 -17.36
CA GLY A 1109 52.66 -53.06 -17.57
C GLY A 1109 53.33 -53.53 -16.28
N ILE A 1110 52.76 -53.25 -15.10
CA ILE A 1110 53.29 -53.69 -13.81
C ILE A 1110 52.70 -55.06 -13.47
N SER A 1111 53.57 -56.06 -13.45
CA SER A 1111 53.17 -57.45 -13.20
C SER A 1111 52.86 -57.71 -11.71
N LYS A 1112 51.74 -58.39 -11.44
CA LYS A 1112 51.36 -58.78 -10.07
C LYS A 1112 52.25 -59.95 -9.62
N ASN A 1113 53.11 -59.70 -8.62
CA ASN A 1113 53.95 -60.70 -7.94
C ASN A 1113 54.99 -61.44 -8.81
N ASN A 1114 55.85 -60.74 -9.54
CA ASN A 1114 57.00 -61.37 -10.20
C ASN A 1114 58.16 -61.62 -9.22
N GLY A 1115 57.96 -62.54 -8.27
CA GLY A 1115 58.94 -62.87 -7.23
C GLY A 1115 59.02 -61.89 -6.06
N LEU A 1116 58.11 -60.90 -6.00
CA LEU A 1116 58.07 -59.91 -4.92
C LEU A 1116 57.26 -60.44 -3.72
N THR A 1117 57.92 -60.62 -2.58
CA THR A 1117 57.26 -60.94 -1.31
C THR A 1117 57.57 -59.94 -0.22
N ILE A 1118 56.65 -59.78 0.71
CA ILE A 1118 56.75 -58.77 1.76
C ILE A 1118 56.35 -59.39 3.09
N TYR A 1119 57.07 -59.01 4.14
CA TYR A 1119 56.80 -59.49 5.49
C TYR A 1119 57.34 -58.50 6.55
N PRO A 1120 56.65 -58.32 7.69
CA PRO A 1120 55.29 -58.78 7.98
C PRO A 1120 54.25 -58.00 7.15
N ASN A 1121 53.05 -58.55 7.01
CA ASN A 1121 51.89 -57.83 6.48
C ASN A 1121 50.65 -58.33 7.24
N PRO A 1122 50.05 -57.54 8.16
CA PRO A 1122 50.25 -56.10 8.35
C PRO A 1122 51.65 -55.70 8.87
N VAL A 1123 52.13 -54.52 8.48
CA VAL A 1123 53.41 -53.93 8.90
C VAL A 1123 53.18 -53.02 10.10
N SER A 1124 53.93 -53.23 11.18
CA SER A 1124 54.00 -52.28 12.31
C SER A 1124 55.12 -51.25 12.09
N ASP A 1125 56.39 -51.67 12.17
CA ASP A 1125 57.53 -50.74 12.21
C ASP A 1125 58.54 -50.90 11.07
N ARG A 1126 58.69 -52.11 10.53
CA ARG A 1126 59.68 -52.43 9.49
C ARG A 1126 59.11 -53.42 8.49
N LEU A 1127 59.28 -53.11 7.21
CA LEU A 1127 58.89 -53.94 6.08
C LEU A 1127 60.13 -54.58 5.46
N VAL A 1128 60.13 -55.91 5.31
CA VAL A 1128 61.11 -56.64 4.52
C VAL A 1128 60.50 -56.92 3.14
N VAL A 1129 61.17 -56.47 2.08
CA VAL A 1129 60.77 -56.70 0.69
C VAL A 1129 61.77 -57.67 0.07
N ASN A 1130 61.36 -58.91 -0.12
CA ASN A 1130 62.10 -59.90 -0.90
C ASN A 1130 61.78 -59.70 -2.37
N HIS A 1131 62.81 -59.68 -3.20
CA HIS A 1131 62.70 -59.44 -4.63
C HIS A 1131 63.77 -60.22 -5.41
N PRO A 1132 63.61 -60.43 -6.73
CA PRO A 1132 64.69 -60.98 -7.56
C PRO A 1132 65.98 -60.17 -7.43
N ALA A 1133 67.13 -60.79 -7.73
CA ALA A 1133 68.42 -60.13 -7.66
C ALA A 1133 68.40 -58.82 -8.48
N VAL A 1134 68.76 -57.71 -7.84
CA VAL A 1134 68.74 -56.38 -8.48
C VAL A 1134 69.78 -56.33 -9.59
N LYS A 1135 69.37 -55.96 -10.81
CA LYS A 1135 70.24 -55.75 -11.96
C LYS A 1135 70.39 -54.25 -12.21
N GLY A 1136 71.51 -53.67 -11.81
CA GLY A 1136 71.78 -52.23 -11.98
C GLY A 1136 71.17 -51.38 -10.86
N ARG A 1137 70.48 -50.28 -11.20
CA ARG A 1137 69.85 -49.36 -10.23
C ARG A 1137 68.36 -49.70 -10.05
N GLY A 1138 68.05 -50.75 -9.29
CA GLY A 1138 66.66 -51.09 -8.95
C GLY A 1138 66.05 -50.07 -7.97
N ALA A 1139 64.76 -49.74 -8.14
CA ALA A 1139 64.05 -48.80 -7.29
C ALA A 1139 62.75 -49.40 -6.76
N ILE A 1140 62.46 -49.18 -5.48
CA ILE A 1140 61.22 -49.57 -4.81
C ILE A 1140 60.47 -48.29 -4.47
N THR A 1141 59.27 -48.11 -5.00
CA THR A 1141 58.44 -46.92 -4.78
C THR A 1141 57.13 -47.29 -4.10
N LEU A 1142 56.78 -46.53 -3.06
CA LEU A 1142 55.53 -46.63 -2.35
C LEU A 1142 54.52 -45.62 -2.87
N TYR A 1143 53.28 -46.06 -3.05
CA TYR A 1143 52.14 -45.24 -3.40
C TYR A 1143 51.00 -45.44 -2.41
N THR A 1144 50.22 -44.39 -2.21
CA THR A 1144 48.89 -44.50 -1.60
C THR A 1144 47.91 -45.19 -2.57
N VAL A 1145 46.77 -45.66 -2.07
CA VAL A 1145 45.76 -46.33 -2.90
C VAL A 1145 45.05 -45.42 -3.91
N ASP A 1146 45.13 -44.10 -3.74
CA ASP A 1146 44.70 -43.09 -4.72
C ASP A 1146 45.81 -42.71 -5.73
N GLY A 1147 46.96 -43.41 -5.69
CA GLY A 1147 48.02 -43.30 -6.71
C GLY A 1147 49.06 -42.22 -6.46
N GLN A 1148 49.06 -41.57 -5.30
CA GLN A 1148 50.10 -40.59 -4.96
C GLN A 1148 51.40 -41.27 -4.55
N ARG A 1149 52.52 -40.82 -5.11
CA ARG A 1149 53.85 -41.33 -4.75
C ARG A 1149 54.24 -40.82 -3.38
N VAL A 1150 54.46 -41.74 -2.45
CA VAL A 1150 54.85 -41.46 -1.06
C VAL A 1150 56.36 -41.34 -0.93
N LYS A 1151 57.10 -42.38 -1.36
CA LYS A 1151 58.57 -42.44 -1.18
C LYS A 1151 59.19 -43.47 -2.12
N THR A 1152 60.45 -43.27 -2.50
CA THR A 1152 61.24 -44.22 -3.29
C THR A 1152 62.54 -44.58 -2.55
N TRP A 1153 62.89 -45.86 -2.54
CA TRP A 1153 64.16 -46.39 -2.07
C TRP A 1153 64.92 -47.02 -3.22
N ILE A 1154 66.24 -46.86 -3.23
CA ILE A 1154 67.11 -47.54 -4.20
C ILE A 1154 67.56 -48.86 -3.59
N ALA A 1155 67.27 -49.96 -4.29
CA ALA A 1155 67.71 -51.30 -3.90
C ALA A 1155 69.18 -51.49 -4.31
N ALA A 1156 69.98 -52.08 -3.42
CA ALA A 1156 71.40 -52.29 -3.68
C ALA A 1156 71.61 -53.35 -4.77
N ASN A 1157 72.54 -53.10 -5.69
CA ASN A 1157 72.81 -53.99 -6.81
C ASN A 1157 73.22 -55.40 -6.32
N GLY A 1158 72.65 -56.44 -6.92
CA GLY A 1158 72.91 -57.84 -6.55
C GLY A 1158 72.16 -58.36 -5.32
N THR A 1159 71.43 -57.53 -4.56
CA THR A 1159 70.65 -58.02 -3.41
C THR A 1159 69.33 -58.65 -3.84
N THR A 1160 68.83 -59.58 -3.03
CA THR A 1160 67.51 -60.24 -3.17
C THR A 1160 66.53 -59.83 -2.08
N GLU A 1161 66.94 -58.92 -1.19
CA GLU A 1161 66.13 -58.40 -0.08
C GLU A 1161 66.45 -56.90 0.10
N THR A 1162 65.42 -56.10 0.37
CA THR A 1162 65.53 -54.72 0.83
C THR A 1162 64.67 -54.51 2.07
N ARG A 1163 65.25 -53.90 3.11
CA ARG A 1163 64.55 -53.58 4.37
C ARG A 1163 64.18 -52.10 4.41
N ILE A 1164 62.90 -51.82 4.67
CA ILE A 1164 62.33 -50.47 4.65
C ILE A 1164 61.75 -50.15 6.02
N GLY A 1165 62.17 -49.03 6.61
CA GLY A 1165 61.55 -48.49 7.83
C GLY A 1165 60.22 -47.82 7.50
N THR A 1166 59.15 -48.15 8.23
CA THR A 1166 57.80 -47.60 8.03
C THR A 1166 57.36 -46.67 9.18
N GLY A 1167 58.28 -46.32 10.08
CA GLY A 1167 58.03 -45.47 11.25
C GLY A 1167 57.45 -44.09 10.94
N GLU A 1168 57.66 -43.54 9.73
CA GLU A 1168 57.13 -42.24 9.30
C GLU A 1168 55.77 -42.34 8.57
N LEU A 1169 55.26 -43.54 8.30
CA LEU A 1169 54.04 -43.75 7.50
C LEU A 1169 52.79 -43.86 8.37
N ASN A 1170 51.65 -43.32 7.91
CA ASN A 1170 50.36 -43.40 8.61
C ASN A 1170 49.71 -44.80 8.48
N ASN A 1171 48.78 -45.12 9.38
CA ASN A 1171 47.96 -46.33 9.25
C ASN A 1171 47.14 -46.28 7.96
N GLY A 1172 47.21 -47.33 7.14
CA GLY A 1172 46.59 -47.32 5.82
C GLY A 1172 46.97 -48.49 4.93
N THR A 1173 46.32 -48.57 3.78
CA THR A 1173 46.69 -49.52 2.72
C THR A 1173 47.60 -48.82 1.71
N TYR A 1174 48.65 -49.49 1.28
CA TYR A 1174 49.66 -48.95 0.39
C TYR A 1174 50.00 -49.93 -0.74
N VAL A 1175 50.50 -49.39 -1.84
CA VAL A 1175 51.03 -50.17 -2.96
C VAL A 1175 52.53 -49.95 -3.07
N LEU A 1176 53.28 -51.04 -3.07
CA LEU A 1176 54.71 -51.05 -3.34
C LEU A 1176 54.95 -51.50 -4.78
N VAL A 1177 55.68 -50.70 -5.54
CA VAL A 1177 56.09 -51.00 -6.92
C VAL A 1177 57.61 -51.05 -6.96
N MET A 1178 58.17 -52.15 -7.45
CA MET A 1178 59.60 -52.27 -7.71
C MET A 1178 59.87 -52.27 -9.21
N ASP A 1179 60.78 -51.41 -9.67
CA ASP A 1179 61.38 -51.47 -11.00
C ASP A 1179 62.78 -52.05 -10.89
N ASN A 1180 63.03 -53.16 -11.59
CA ASN A 1180 64.31 -53.85 -11.62
C ASN A 1180 64.77 -54.05 -13.06
N GLY A 1181 65.44 -53.04 -13.63
CA GLY A 1181 66.02 -53.10 -14.97
C GLY A 1181 64.97 -53.19 -16.08
N GLY A 1182 63.84 -52.48 -15.93
CA GLY A 1182 62.75 -52.45 -16.92
C GLY A 1182 61.65 -53.48 -16.67
N ILE A 1183 61.77 -54.31 -15.63
CA ILE A 1183 60.70 -55.20 -15.16
C ILE A 1183 60.08 -54.60 -13.90
N SER A 1184 58.84 -54.12 -14.02
CA SER A 1184 58.09 -53.55 -12.90
C SER A 1184 57.15 -54.57 -12.26
N SER A 1185 57.20 -54.68 -10.93
CA SER A 1185 56.37 -55.59 -10.12
C SER A 1185 55.66 -54.85 -8.99
N GLY A 1186 54.38 -55.14 -8.75
CA GLY A 1186 53.56 -54.45 -7.76
C GLY A 1186 53.00 -55.38 -6.67
N LYS A 1187 52.93 -54.90 -5.42
CA LYS A 1187 52.30 -55.61 -4.28
C LYS A 1187 51.61 -54.67 -3.30
N VAL A 1188 50.43 -55.07 -2.84
CA VAL A 1188 49.61 -54.32 -1.86
C VAL A 1188 49.90 -54.81 -0.45
N PHE A 1189 49.96 -53.88 0.51
CA PHE A 1189 50.13 -54.19 1.92
C PHE A 1189 49.48 -53.17 2.83
N ILE A 1190 49.36 -53.54 4.11
CA ILE A 1190 48.68 -52.72 5.11
C ILE A 1190 49.68 -52.32 6.18
N ILE A 1191 49.70 -51.04 6.53
CA ILE A 1191 50.39 -50.52 7.71
C ILE A 1191 49.36 -50.36 8.81
N PHE A 1192 49.65 -50.97 9.96
CA PHE A 1192 48.82 -50.92 11.16
C PHE A 1192 49.74 -50.78 12.37
N LYS A 1193 49.88 -49.54 12.85
CA LYS A 1193 50.56 -49.16 14.09
C LYS A 1193 49.60 -49.13 15.26
#